data_AF-A0A1F3VIZ9-F1
#
_entry.id   AF-A0A1F3VIZ9-F1
#
_cell.length_a   1.000
_cell.length_b   1.000
_cell.length_c   1.000
_cell.angle_alpha   90.00
_cell.angle_beta   90.00
_cell.angle_gamma   90.00
#
_symmetry.space_group_name_H-M   'P 1'
#
loop_
_entity.id
_entity.type
_entity.pdbx_description
1 polymer ?
#
loop_
_entity_poly.entity_id
_entity_poly.type
_entity_poly.pdbx_seq_one_letter_code
_entity_poly.pdbx_strand_id
1 'polypeptide(L)'
;MRYLAIPIICCLFFATVSCSGGGPKVPGSQSGQDALNQLSVTHRSNFENWKASISKSCNAIEAFSSSSVDSGSSNGLDVIALLNKNNNSFVFSDEDQFAILSNYNTYLGMETSTFEESTEINGHTYKIRAEARRDGSTCTLSLFGKKIYETYVVANFGIGYESSVDKKIFSKVSAPVVRNLGKNGQAEIDGDGIFNLIRETLRPRELAVKFIGEKLGLDLSSAKQLFFVADYPKNEFIAKISEDENAVWSSLWSGNIISQRSVLEKYFESYNSSIPLEVLVPIPAFEFMQVSNKSDVGNFKLHLIARMSAKEQVHTYELERFENKGIELFNKHEAEKCAVDRLFAYLSDDSNYRGEIRPSVELMMQPCQVIFSNIREEAYASGFYKDNIAHVFAGIIPSARFSYGEWDDVLATLAKQSMAAEVDPKEDLDPSGVTQIIPSISAQLYSIEDEVKKTKNMKQFKEQLYNMGMGWVFTGTLVDETRLENIIQSLDPAGDIFTNSVRGVISSFDQYSGRSEALLAFASGIDEEYKEEAQKALRLSQQLEYVGFETEVFNQIIQKQISIEELKKWNVNFSTINNEISKYKNLNKVKGQLVAATVNGLRSGEVRPSDLKGYYASLNNVVATFSESSLRLIGDLERSFLESKPALDFANTVTEKYKQLAQAILKNSKAAEFEDWGKDFFDTILQKRPTLDQLKKWNGLWISTLAFVKRDSARVDMVTEMRSKWAREEIVQIAINEEWGEQDYRSLEAISALAVNKFMCDNLKDASGRASCAGLDSFSNKPKKFFDPEFKNRYTALAKKFNGYMKILTGFELSSLRSELIDSFFGYPIWSECDNAAFAKKEVLLDKQVKAIAKIEDVFRRWDLERQIGETLSNCSN
;
A
#
# COMPACT_ATOMS: atom_id res chain seq x y z
N MET A 1 4.26 -37.48 -26.68
CA MET A 1 4.95 -38.65 -27.28
C MET A 1 6.34 -38.21 -27.73
N ARG A 2 7.38 -38.88 -27.20
CA ARG A 2 8.75 -39.15 -27.69
C ARG A 2 9.55 -37.98 -28.34
N TYR A 3 10.61 -37.42 -27.72
CA TYR A 3 12.02 -37.93 -27.58
C TYR A 3 12.65 -38.33 -28.94
N LEU A 4 13.91 -38.05 -29.33
CA LEU A 4 15.17 -37.76 -28.62
C LEU A 4 16.25 -37.31 -29.65
N ALA A 5 17.07 -36.32 -29.24
CA ALA A 5 18.50 -35.96 -29.47
C ALA A 5 19.42 -36.51 -30.61
N ILE A 6 20.26 -35.59 -31.19
CA ILE A 6 21.76 -35.50 -31.27
C ILE A 6 22.56 -36.71 -31.81
N PRO A 7 23.55 -36.59 -32.77
CA PRO A 7 24.94 -36.11 -32.47
C PRO A 7 25.74 -35.41 -33.65
N ILE A 8 26.56 -34.35 -33.43
CA ILE A 8 27.99 -34.27 -33.01
C ILE A 8 29.01 -34.00 -34.18
N ILE A 9 29.82 -32.94 -34.02
CA ILE A 9 31.25 -32.72 -34.37
C ILE A 9 31.76 -32.18 -35.75
N CYS A 10 32.64 -31.18 -35.58
CA CYS A 10 33.85 -30.75 -36.32
C CYS A 10 33.83 -29.66 -37.41
N CYS A 11 34.56 -28.58 -37.09
CA CYS A 11 35.20 -27.62 -37.98
C CYS A 11 36.33 -28.26 -38.83
N LEU A 12 36.57 -27.72 -40.04
CA LEU A 12 37.86 -27.42 -40.71
C LEU A 12 37.56 -27.07 -42.20
N PHE A 13 37.66 -25.79 -42.60
CA PHE A 13 38.81 -25.10 -43.23
C PHE A 13 38.89 -25.21 -44.78
N PHE A 14 38.74 -24.03 -45.41
CA PHE A 14 39.34 -23.47 -46.64
C PHE A 14 39.13 -24.15 -48.01
N ALA A 15 38.56 -23.36 -48.95
CA ALA A 15 39.34 -22.78 -50.05
C ALA A 15 38.58 -21.66 -50.78
N THR A 16 39.34 -20.60 -51.04
CA THR A 16 39.08 -19.36 -51.77
C THR A 16 38.75 -19.53 -53.25
N VAL A 17 37.90 -18.66 -53.81
CA VAL A 17 38.16 -17.98 -55.10
C VAL A 17 37.57 -16.57 -55.09
N SER A 18 38.44 -15.60 -55.33
CA SER A 18 38.20 -14.19 -55.63
C SER A 18 37.47 -13.98 -56.96
N CYS A 19 36.54 -13.03 -57.04
CA CYS A 19 36.40 -12.17 -58.21
C CYS A 19 35.77 -10.82 -57.84
N SER A 20 36.44 -9.78 -58.31
CA SER A 20 36.25 -8.35 -58.06
C SER A 20 34.98 -7.76 -58.67
N GLY A 21 34.27 -6.95 -57.88
CA GLY A 21 33.35 -5.93 -58.35
C GLY A 21 33.45 -4.72 -57.42
N GLY A 22 34.18 -3.68 -57.84
CA GLY A 22 34.42 -2.48 -57.07
C GLY A 22 33.15 -1.68 -56.86
N GLY A 23 32.55 -1.79 -55.68
CA GLY A 23 31.72 -0.73 -55.10
C GLY A 23 32.63 0.29 -54.40
N PRO A 24 32.31 1.59 -54.41
CA PRO A 24 33.16 2.61 -53.81
C PRO A 24 33.36 2.30 -52.32
N LYS A 25 34.63 2.17 -51.90
CA LYS A 25 35.00 2.19 -50.50
C LYS A 25 34.45 3.49 -49.90
N VAL A 26 33.49 3.37 -48.99
CA VAL A 26 33.14 4.47 -48.08
C VAL A 26 34.46 4.99 -47.48
N PRO A 27 34.72 6.31 -47.48
CA PRO A 27 35.97 6.85 -46.95
C PRO A 27 36.17 6.30 -45.55
N GLY A 28 37.31 5.63 -45.33
CA GLY A 28 37.60 4.96 -44.07
C GLY A 28 37.50 5.96 -42.93
N SER A 29 36.40 5.87 -42.18
CA SER A 29 36.22 6.58 -40.92
C SER A 29 37.35 6.12 -39.99
N GLN A 30 38.17 7.07 -39.54
CA GLN A 30 39.33 6.80 -38.70
C GLN A 30 38.94 6.64 -37.22
N SER A 31 37.71 7.03 -36.83
CA SER A 31 37.24 6.94 -35.45
C SER A 31 35.79 6.43 -35.33
N GLY A 32 35.45 5.82 -34.19
CA GLY A 32 34.08 5.37 -33.90
C GLY A 32 33.03 6.49 -33.96
N GLN A 33 33.43 7.74 -33.68
CA GLN A 33 32.55 8.89 -33.74
C GLN A 33 32.22 9.31 -35.18
N ASP A 34 33.17 9.17 -36.10
CA ASP A 34 32.95 9.42 -37.52
C ASP A 34 31.98 8.39 -38.12
N ALA A 35 32.01 7.13 -37.64
CA ALA A 35 31.06 6.10 -38.05
C ALA A 35 29.62 6.41 -37.56
N LEU A 36 29.47 6.92 -36.33
CA LEU A 36 28.18 7.37 -35.79
C LEU A 36 27.63 8.61 -36.50
N ASN A 37 28.50 9.53 -36.90
CA ASN A 37 28.12 10.76 -37.61
C ASN A 37 27.77 10.53 -39.10
N GLN A 38 28.14 9.37 -39.67
CA GLN A 38 27.73 8.95 -41.02
C GLN A 38 26.31 8.38 -41.08
N LEU A 39 25.70 8.07 -39.93
CA LEU A 39 24.32 7.59 -39.88
C LEU A 39 23.32 8.75 -40.09
N SER A 40 22.22 8.47 -40.79
CA SER A 40 21.09 9.41 -40.82
C SER A 40 20.50 9.58 -39.42
N VAL A 41 19.76 10.68 -39.19
CA VAL A 41 19.13 10.97 -37.88
C VAL A 41 18.28 9.79 -37.39
N THR A 42 17.51 9.16 -38.29
CA THR A 42 16.66 8.00 -37.98
C THR A 42 17.48 6.77 -37.60
N HIS A 43 18.50 6.43 -38.39
CA HIS A 43 19.36 5.27 -38.10
C HIS A 43 20.19 5.47 -36.84
N ARG A 44 20.63 6.70 -36.55
CA ARG A 44 21.31 7.04 -35.30
C ARG A 44 20.40 6.84 -34.09
N SER A 45 19.13 7.25 -34.19
CA SER A 45 18.13 7.03 -33.14
C SER A 45 17.85 5.54 -32.90
N ASN A 46 17.65 4.76 -33.96
CA ASN A 46 17.45 3.30 -33.85
C ASN A 46 18.68 2.61 -33.28
N PHE A 47 19.88 3.02 -33.70
CA PHE A 47 21.14 2.53 -33.16
C PHE A 47 21.29 2.87 -31.68
N GLU A 48 21.01 4.10 -31.24
CA GLU A 48 21.07 4.48 -29.82
C GLU A 48 20.01 3.75 -28.98
N ASN A 49 18.81 3.49 -29.51
CA ASN A 49 17.79 2.67 -28.85
C ASN A 49 18.21 1.20 -28.72
N TRP A 50 18.78 0.62 -29.77
CA TRP A 50 19.34 -0.74 -29.74
C TRP A 50 20.54 -0.84 -28.80
N LYS A 51 21.45 0.14 -28.84
CA LYS A 51 22.58 0.27 -27.91
C LYS A 51 22.09 0.39 -26.47
N ALA A 52 21.03 1.15 -26.20
CA ALA A 52 20.43 1.23 -24.87
C ALA A 52 19.84 -0.12 -24.43
N SER A 53 19.19 -0.86 -25.32
CA SER A 53 18.66 -2.21 -25.06
C SER A 53 19.76 -3.24 -24.78
N ILE A 54 20.83 -3.26 -25.58
CA ILE A 54 21.98 -4.16 -25.37
C ILE A 54 22.79 -3.75 -24.12
N SER A 55 22.96 -2.44 -23.87
CA SER A 55 23.64 -1.95 -22.66
C SER A 55 22.86 -2.31 -21.40
N LYS A 56 21.52 -2.35 -21.48
CA LYS A 56 20.64 -2.82 -20.40
C LYS A 56 20.84 -4.29 -20.07
N SER A 57 21.02 -5.15 -21.07
CA SER A 57 21.33 -6.59 -20.89
C SER A 57 22.81 -6.88 -20.58
N CYS A 58 23.70 -5.88 -20.67
CA CYS A 58 25.09 -5.95 -20.19
C CYS A 58 25.23 -5.37 -18.75
N ASN A 59 24.12 -4.98 -18.11
CA ASN A 59 24.10 -4.46 -16.74
C ASN A 59 24.06 -5.61 -15.73
N ALA A 60 24.91 -5.55 -14.69
CA ALA A 60 25.08 -6.61 -13.68
C ALA A 60 23.76 -7.06 -13.02
N ILE A 61 22.74 -6.18 -13.02
CA ILE A 61 21.40 -6.41 -12.49
C ILE A 61 20.73 -7.69 -13.03
N GLU A 62 20.86 -8.01 -14.32
CA GLU A 62 20.25 -9.24 -14.88
C GLU A 62 21.15 -10.49 -14.71
N ALA A 63 22.47 -10.33 -14.56
CA ALA A 63 23.40 -11.44 -14.33
C ALA A 63 23.23 -12.09 -12.94
N PHE A 64 22.68 -11.34 -11.98
CA PHE A 64 22.37 -11.82 -10.63
C PHE A 64 20.90 -12.24 -10.45
N SER A 65 20.02 -12.01 -11.42
CA SER A 65 18.64 -12.49 -11.39
C SER A 65 18.51 -13.78 -12.20
N SER A 66 18.32 -14.93 -11.54
CA SER A 66 18.05 -16.17 -12.27
C SER A 66 16.69 -16.09 -12.96
N SER A 67 16.70 -16.22 -14.28
CA SER A 67 15.52 -16.49 -15.09
C SER A 67 14.97 -17.90 -14.79
N SER A 68 13.70 -17.96 -14.38
CA SER A 68 12.79 -19.11 -14.30
C SER A 68 12.93 -20.09 -13.11
N VAL A 69 11.92 -20.15 -12.22
CA VAL A 69 10.80 -21.14 -12.18
C VAL A 69 10.11 -21.12 -10.80
N ASP A 70 8.79 -20.92 -10.85
CA ASP A 70 7.69 -21.30 -9.93
C ASP A 70 7.70 -21.03 -8.41
N SER A 71 6.72 -20.18 -8.04
CA SER A 71 5.91 -20.18 -6.81
C SER A 71 6.61 -20.26 -5.44
N GLY A 72 6.67 -19.11 -4.76
CA GLY A 72 6.40 -19.04 -3.33
C GLY A 72 7.58 -19.01 -2.37
N SER A 73 8.82 -19.06 -2.84
CA SER A 73 9.98 -18.85 -1.96
C SER A 73 10.97 -17.86 -2.57
N SER A 74 11.38 -16.93 -1.73
CA SER A 74 12.19 -15.75 -2.04
C SER A 74 13.44 -16.05 -2.86
N ASN A 75 13.54 -15.35 -4.00
CA ASN A 75 14.75 -15.18 -4.81
C ASN A 75 15.92 -14.81 -3.88
N GLY A 76 17.02 -15.56 -3.91
CA GLY A 76 18.17 -15.30 -3.05
C GLY A 76 19.48 -15.68 -3.71
N LEU A 77 20.53 -14.93 -3.39
CA LEU A 77 21.91 -15.21 -3.77
C LEU A 77 22.50 -16.20 -2.75
N ASP A 78 22.86 -17.42 -3.17
CA ASP A 78 23.46 -18.43 -2.29
C ASP A 78 24.95 -18.13 -2.07
N VAL A 79 25.24 -17.35 -1.02
CA VAL A 79 26.61 -16.93 -0.66
C VAL A 79 27.47 -18.13 -0.26
N ILE A 80 26.91 -19.21 0.30
CA ILE A 80 27.66 -20.43 0.67
C ILE A 80 28.07 -21.21 -0.58
N ALA A 81 27.19 -21.36 -1.57
CA ALA A 81 27.56 -21.94 -2.86
C ALA A 81 28.61 -21.09 -3.58
N LEU A 82 28.56 -19.75 -3.42
CA LEU A 82 29.58 -18.84 -3.94
C LEU A 82 30.92 -19.03 -3.24
N LEU A 83 30.95 -19.11 -1.91
CA LEU A 83 32.15 -19.29 -1.09
C LEU A 83 32.79 -20.68 -1.29
N ASN A 84 31.98 -21.73 -1.31
CA ASN A 84 32.44 -23.10 -1.55
C ASN A 84 32.98 -23.28 -2.98
N LYS A 85 32.39 -22.62 -3.98
CA LYS A 85 32.91 -22.62 -5.37
C LYS A 85 34.20 -21.79 -5.54
N ASN A 86 34.45 -20.85 -4.63
CA ASN A 86 35.64 -20.00 -4.60
C ASN A 86 36.66 -20.47 -3.54
N ASN A 87 36.64 -21.76 -3.17
CA ASN A 87 37.63 -22.39 -2.29
C ASN A 87 37.83 -21.69 -0.92
N ASN A 88 36.79 -21.01 -0.41
CA ASN A 88 36.84 -20.21 0.82
C ASN A 88 37.93 -19.12 0.84
N SER A 89 38.48 -18.71 -0.31
CA SER A 89 39.54 -17.71 -0.35
C SER A 89 38.96 -16.29 -0.23
N PHE A 90 39.11 -15.70 0.95
CA PHE A 90 39.02 -14.26 1.16
C PHE A 90 40.43 -13.68 1.11
N VAL A 91 40.62 -12.58 0.38
CA VAL A 91 41.84 -11.78 0.46
C VAL A 91 41.46 -10.41 1.00
N PHE A 92 42.05 -10.03 2.14
CA PHE A 92 42.05 -8.66 2.59
C PHE A 92 43.13 -7.91 1.78
N SER A 93 42.76 -6.80 1.14
CA SER A 93 43.75 -5.92 0.54
C SER A 93 44.39 -5.07 1.62
N ASP A 94 45.70 -5.20 1.83
CA ASP A 94 46.47 -4.33 2.73
C ASP A 94 46.57 -2.88 2.21
N GLU A 95 46.40 -2.66 0.90
CA GLU A 95 46.50 -1.33 0.27
C GLU A 95 45.18 -0.53 0.34
N ASP A 96 44.02 -1.21 0.31
CA ASP A 96 42.71 -0.55 0.25
C ASP A 96 41.75 -0.90 1.41
N GLN A 97 42.14 -1.81 2.31
CA GLN A 97 41.37 -2.17 3.51
C GLN A 97 39.94 -2.68 3.25
N PHE A 98 39.67 -3.36 2.13
CA PHE A 98 38.38 -4.04 1.86
C PHE A 98 38.53 -5.58 1.90
N ALA A 99 37.44 -6.28 2.19
CA ALA A 99 37.33 -7.72 1.96
C ALA A 99 36.98 -8.00 0.49
N ILE A 100 37.80 -8.80 -0.18
CA ILE A 100 37.62 -9.17 -1.59
C ILE A 100 37.26 -10.67 -1.66
N LEU A 101 36.14 -10.99 -2.33
CA LEU A 101 35.88 -12.33 -2.83
C LEU A 101 36.71 -12.51 -4.11
N SER A 102 37.77 -13.30 -4.07
CA SER A 102 38.55 -13.64 -5.26
C SER A 102 38.15 -14.99 -5.82
N ASN A 103 38.18 -15.11 -7.16
CA ASN A 103 38.03 -16.33 -7.98
C ASN A 103 36.63 -16.80 -8.40
N TYR A 104 35.70 -15.91 -8.76
CA TYR A 104 34.61 -16.39 -9.62
C TYR A 104 35.18 -16.74 -11.00
N ASN A 105 34.99 -17.98 -11.46
CA ASN A 105 35.25 -18.35 -12.85
C ASN A 105 34.35 -17.49 -13.75
N THR A 106 34.95 -16.52 -14.44
CA THR A 106 34.35 -15.73 -15.51
C THR A 106 33.49 -16.62 -16.41
N TYR A 107 32.34 -16.11 -16.87
CA TYR A 107 31.53 -16.76 -17.90
C TYR A 107 32.44 -17.06 -19.12
N LEU A 108 32.87 -18.32 -19.27
CA LEU A 108 33.76 -18.76 -20.35
C LEU A 108 32.91 -19.03 -21.60
N GLY A 109 32.34 -17.97 -22.17
CA GLY A 109 31.57 -18.03 -23.40
C GLY A 109 31.62 -16.71 -24.16
N MET A 110 31.91 -16.78 -25.45
CA MET A 110 31.73 -15.64 -26.37
C MET A 110 30.31 -15.67 -26.91
N GLU A 111 29.56 -14.61 -26.65
CA GLU A 111 28.25 -14.40 -27.26
C GLU A 111 28.32 -13.18 -28.17
N THR A 112 27.93 -13.36 -29.43
CA THR A 112 27.89 -12.29 -30.43
C THR A 112 26.47 -12.12 -30.93
N SER A 113 25.91 -10.92 -30.79
CA SER A 113 24.63 -10.55 -31.41
C SER A 113 24.87 -9.51 -32.50
N THR A 114 24.21 -9.70 -33.64
CA THR A 114 24.38 -8.84 -34.82
C THR A 114 23.06 -8.20 -35.21
N PHE A 115 23.10 -6.90 -35.47
CA PHE A 115 22.02 -6.14 -36.08
C PHE A 115 22.43 -5.78 -37.51
N GLU A 116 21.64 -6.19 -38.50
CA GLU A 116 21.83 -5.83 -39.91
C GLU A 116 20.58 -5.16 -40.46
N GLU A 117 20.72 -3.95 -41.03
CA GLU A 117 19.64 -3.24 -41.71
C GLU A 117 20.13 -2.79 -43.09
N SER A 118 19.32 -3.02 -44.13
CA SER A 118 19.65 -2.64 -45.51
C SER A 118 18.85 -1.41 -45.92
N THR A 119 19.51 -0.39 -46.44
CA THR A 119 18.87 0.85 -46.87
C THR A 119 19.38 1.28 -48.24
N GLU A 120 18.53 1.88 -49.07
CA GLU A 120 18.89 2.30 -50.42
C GLU A 120 19.18 3.79 -50.45
N ILE A 121 20.41 4.19 -50.79
CA ILE A 121 20.85 5.58 -50.84
C ILE A 121 21.38 5.86 -52.24
N ASN A 122 20.78 6.82 -52.95
CA ASN A 122 21.15 7.18 -54.33
C ASN A 122 21.17 5.98 -55.31
N GLY A 123 20.21 5.05 -55.20
CA GLY A 123 20.07 3.88 -56.10
C GLY A 123 21.02 2.71 -55.80
N HIS A 124 21.72 2.74 -54.67
CA HIS A 124 22.57 1.64 -54.20
C HIS A 124 22.11 1.17 -52.83
N THR A 125 22.00 -0.15 -52.63
CA THR A 125 21.66 -0.76 -51.33
C THR A 125 22.90 -0.87 -50.46
N TYR A 126 22.87 -0.22 -49.30
CA TYR A 126 23.89 -0.26 -48.27
C TYR A 126 23.42 -1.12 -47.09
N LYS A 127 24.27 -2.04 -46.61
CA LYS A 127 24.04 -2.81 -45.39
C LYS A 127 24.75 -2.17 -44.21
N ILE A 128 23.99 -1.74 -43.20
CA ILE A 128 24.52 -1.29 -41.91
C ILE A 128 24.59 -2.52 -41.01
N ARG A 129 25.80 -2.84 -40.53
CA ARG A 129 26.03 -3.93 -39.58
C ARG A 129 26.57 -3.38 -38.27
N ALA A 130 25.84 -3.64 -37.19
CA ALA A 130 26.30 -3.46 -35.82
C ALA A 130 26.47 -4.82 -35.14
N GLU A 131 27.50 -4.96 -34.33
CA GLU A 131 27.83 -6.19 -33.62
C GLU A 131 28.09 -5.89 -32.15
N ALA A 132 27.42 -6.62 -31.27
CA ALA A 132 27.71 -6.66 -29.86
C ALA A 132 28.46 -7.96 -29.56
N ARG A 133 29.65 -7.84 -28.99
CA ARG A 133 30.45 -8.99 -28.54
C ARG A 133 30.62 -8.94 -27.03
N ARG A 134 30.26 -10.04 -26.38
CA ARG A 134 30.49 -10.30 -24.95
C ARG A 134 31.66 -11.26 -24.82
N ASP A 135 32.71 -10.84 -24.14
CA ASP A 135 33.93 -11.62 -23.95
C ASP A 135 34.30 -11.59 -22.46
N GLY A 136 33.72 -12.52 -21.70
CA GLY A 136 33.95 -12.75 -20.27
C GLY A 136 33.62 -11.57 -19.35
N SER A 137 34.45 -10.53 -19.38
CA SER A 137 34.41 -9.32 -18.56
C SER A 137 34.14 -8.03 -19.35
N THR A 138 33.98 -8.12 -20.67
CA THR A 138 33.79 -6.94 -21.53
C THR A 138 32.62 -7.12 -22.48
N CYS A 139 31.79 -6.07 -22.59
CA CYS A 139 30.71 -5.96 -23.56
C CYS A 139 31.08 -4.82 -24.52
N THR A 140 31.42 -5.19 -25.76
CA THR A 140 31.88 -4.26 -26.80
C THR A 140 30.84 -4.14 -27.90
N LEU A 141 30.44 -2.91 -28.24
CA LEU A 141 29.60 -2.61 -29.39
C LEU A 141 30.43 -2.01 -30.51
N SER A 142 30.29 -2.59 -31.70
CA SER A 142 30.97 -2.16 -32.92
C SER A 142 29.96 -1.84 -34.02
N LEU A 143 30.22 -0.77 -34.77
CA LEU A 143 29.45 -0.38 -35.96
C LEU A 143 30.40 -0.31 -37.14
N PHE A 144 30.07 -0.98 -38.26
CA PHE A 144 30.99 -1.17 -39.39
C PHE A 144 32.37 -1.74 -39.00
N GLY A 145 32.40 -2.61 -37.98
CA GLY A 145 33.64 -3.19 -37.45
C GLY A 145 34.49 -2.22 -36.62
N LYS A 146 34.00 -1.00 -36.32
CA LYS A 146 34.66 -0.04 -35.44
C LYS A 146 33.97 -0.02 -34.08
N LYS A 147 34.75 -0.20 -33.02
CA LYS A 147 34.30 -0.11 -31.64
C LYS A 147 33.83 1.31 -31.33
N ILE A 148 32.59 1.42 -30.87
CA ILE A 148 31.93 2.70 -30.56
C ILE A 148 31.44 2.78 -29.12
N TYR A 149 31.36 1.65 -28.44
CA TYR A 149 31.05 1.59 -27.02
C TYR A 149 31.71 0.34 -26.41
N GLU A 150 32.19 0.48 -25.19
CA GLU A 150 32.67 -0.61 -24.36
C GLU A 150 32.22 -0.36 -22.94
N THR A 151 31.73 -1.41 -22.31
CA THR A 151 31.54 -1.43 -20.87
C THR A 151 32.13 -2.71 -20.30
N TYR A 152 32.57 -2.62 -19.06
CA TYR A 152 33.08 -3.77 -18.32
C TYR A 152 31.91 -4.42 -17.57
N VAL A 153 31.75 -5.73 -17.74
CA VAL A 153 30.88 -6.55 -16.88
C VAL A 153 31.70 -6.85 -15.63
N VAL A 154 31.20 -6.43 -14.47
CA VAL A 154 31.94 -6.51 -13.21
C VAL A 154 32.29 -7.97 -12.90
N ALA A 155 33.57 -8.33 -13.06
CA ALA A 155 34.05 -9.70 -12.90
C ALA A 155 34.16 -10.14 -11.43
N ASN A 156 34.33 -9.18 -10.50
CA ASN A 156 34.36 -9.38 -9.06
C ASN A 156 33.66 -8.18 -8.41
N PHE A 157 32.78 -8.42 -7.44
CA PHE A 157 32.27 -7.35 -6.57
C PHE A 157 32.83 -7.57 -5.16
N GLY A 158 33.33 -6.49 -4.56
CA GLY A 158 33.77 -6.48 -3.17
C GLY A 158 32.65 -6.00 -2.27
N ILE A 159 32.39 -6.72 -1.19
CA ILE A 159 31.69 -6.17 -0.03
C ILE A 159 32.77 -6.03 1.03
N GLY A 160 33.24 -4.81 1.23
CA GLY A 160 34.31 -4.57 2.18
C GLY A 160 33.91 -3.54 3.24
N TYR A 161 34.41 -3.79 4.44
CA TYR A 161 34.47 -2.87 5.56
C TYR A 161 35.88 -2.28 5.59
N GLU A 162 36.00 -0.95 5.53
CA GLU A 162 37.29 -0.24 5.63
C GLU A 162 37.76 -0.20 7.10
N SER A 163 38.71 -1.07 7.47
CA SER A 163 39.35 -1.03 8.79
C SER A 163 40.67 -0.25 8.75
N SER A 164 40.62 1.05 9.08
CA SER A 164 41.83 1.86 9.23
C SER A 164 42.22 1.94 10.71
N VAL A 165 43.38 1.37 11.02
CA VAL A 165 44.07 1.46 12.32
C VAL A 165 44.48 2.91 12.65
N ASP A 166 44.46 3.80 11.67
CA ASP A 166 44.90 5.20 11.79
C ASP A 166 43.84 6.16 12.35
N LYS A 167 42.60 5.70 12.62
CA LYS A 167 41.59 6.53 13.26
C LYS A 167 41.72 6.42 14.79
N LYS A 168 42.13 7.50 15.44
CA LYS A 168 41.85 7.69 16.87
C LYS A 168 40.36 7.94 17.07
N ILE A 169 39.61 6.87 17.34
CA ILE A 169 38.18 6.96 17.66
C ILE A 169 38.08 7.21 19.15
N PHE A 170 37.52 8.36 19.51
CA PHE A 170 37.26 8.71 20.90
C PHE A 170 35.77 8.64 21.17
N SER A 171 35.39 7.83 22.15
CA SER A 171 34.06 7.85 22.75
C SER A 171 34.17 8.44 24.16
N LYS A 172 33.41 9.50 24.44
CA LYS A 172 33.32 10.12 25.77
C LYS A 172 31.99 9.75 26.40
N VAL A 173 32.02 9.07 27.54
CA VAL A 173 30.83 8.77 28.31
C VAL A 173 31.06 9.13 29.78
N SER A 174 29.98 9.49 30.47
CA SER A 174 29.93 9.62 31.93
C SER A 174 30.53 8.38 32.61
N ALA A 175 31.05 8.54 33.84
CA ALA A 175 31.73 7.46 34.55
C ALA A 175 30.95 6.14 34.51
N PRO A 176 31.60 5.00 34.17
CA PRO A 176 30.96 3.71 34.28
C PRO A 176 30.63 3.47 35.76
N VAL A 177 29.42 3.02 36.03
CA VAL A 177 29.00 2.64 37.37
C VAL A 177 29.25 1.16 37.52
N VAL A 178 30.24 0.77 38.33
CA VAL A 178 30.42 -0.63 38.72
C VAL A 178 29.29 -0.99 39.67
N ARG A 179 28.40 -1.88 39.24
CA ARG A 179 27.32 -2.43 40.07
C ARG A 179 27.71 -3.83 40.52
N ASN A 180 27.49 -4.13 41.79
CA ASN A 180 27.82 -5.43 42.36
C ASN A 180 26.68 -6.42 42.08
N LEU A 181 26.76 -7.15 40.97
CA LEU A 181 25.88 -8.28 40.69
C LEU A 181 26.44 -9.55 41.37
N GLY A 182 26.04 -9.78 42.63
CA GLY A 182 26.02 -11.13 43.22
C GLY A 182 27.27 -11.67 43.93
N LYS A 183 27.10 -12.85 44.55
CA LYS A 183 28.06 -13.55 45.45
C LYS A 183 29.21 -14.26 44.73
N ASN A 184 29.15 -14.45 43.41
CA ASN A 184 30.16 -15.19 42.62
C ASN A 184 31.41 -14.35 42.31
N GLY A 185 31.53 -13.16 42.90
CA GLY A 185 32.60 -12.23 42.59
C GLY A 185 32.50 -11.71 41.15
N GLN A 186 31.28 -11.53 40.62
CA GLN A 186 31.01 -10.85 39.36
C GLN A 186 30.57 -9.41 39.62
N ALA A 187 30.82 -8.53 38.67
CA ALA A 187 30.35 -7.16 38.67
C ALA A 187 29.90 -6.78 37.26
N GLU A 188 29.10 -5.72 37.19
CA GLU A 188 28.58 -5.17 35.96
C GLU A 188 29.13 -3.76 35.79
N ILE A 189 29.48 -3.41 34.57
CA ILE A 189 29.81 -2.04 34.18
C ILE A 189 28.79 -1.53 33.17
N ASP A 190 28.36 -0.28 33.34
CA ASP A 190 27.71 0.46 32.27
C ASP A 190 28.71 0.62 31.11
N GLY A 191 28.47 -0.15 30.07
CA GLY A 191 29.29 -0.30 28.89
C GLY A 191 28.92 0.65 27.76
N ASP A 192 28.04 1.65 27.98
CA ASP A 192 27.64 2.62 26.94
C ASP A 192 28.85 3.25 26.23
N GLY A 193 29.95 3.50 26.96
CA GLY A 193 31.20 4.00 26.38
C GLY A 193 31.88 3.02 25.43
N ILE A 194 31.93 1.75 25.82
CA ILE A 194 32.50 0.64 25.04
C ILE A 194 31.63 0.36 23.81
N PHE A 195 30.31 0.32 23.98
CA PHE A 195 29.37 0.09 22.89
C PHE A 195 29.35 1.27 21.90
N ASN A 196 29.40 2.51 22.37
CA ASN A 196 29.58 3.67 21.49
C ASN A 196 30.92 3.62 20.75
N LEU A 197 32.02 3.20 21.41
CA LEU A 197 33.31 3.03 20.75
C LEU A 197 33.22 1.98 19.63
N ILE A 198 32.65 0.81 19.90
CA ILE A 198 32.49 -0.25 18.91
C ILE A 198 31.59 0.23 17.76
N ARG A 199 30.47 0.91 18.05
CA ARG A 199 29.57 1.47 17.03
C ARG A 199 30.29 2.46 16.10
N GLU A 200 31.06 3.39 16.67
CA GLU A 200 31.83 4.37 15.88
C GLU A 200 33.01 3.74 15.14
N THR A 201 33.51 2.60 15.63
CA THR A 201 34.54 1.78 14.98
C THR A 201 33.97 1.09 13.75
N LEU A 202 32.84 0.42 13.89
CA LEU A 202 32.23 -0.42 12.85
C LEU A 202 31.45 0.37 11.78
N ARG A 203 31.42 1.71 11.86
CA ARG A 203 30.69 2.55 10.91
C ARG A 203 31.40 2.66 9.55
N PRO A 204 30.72 2.38 8.41
CA PRO A 204 31.32 2.54 7.08
C PRO A 204 31.74 3.99 6.81
N ARG A 205 32.86 4.18 6.11
CA ARG A 205 33.30 5.51 5.64
C ARG A 205 32.63 5.90 4.33
N GLU A 206 32.53 7.20 4.08
CA GLU A 206 32.02 7.73 2.81
C GLU A 206 32.90 7.30 1.61
N LEU A 207 34.21 7.14 1.83
CA LEU A 207 35.14 6.65 0.81
C LEU A 207 34.86 5.20 0.42
N ALA A 208 34.53 4.33 1.39
CA ALA A 208 34.09 2.96 1.13
C ALA A 208 32.81 2.91 0.29
N VAL A 209 31.81 3.72 0.65
CA VAL A 209 30.54 3.82 -0.11
C VAL A 209 30.80 4.35 -1.52
N LYS A 210 31.69 5.35 -1.65
CA LYS A 210 32.08 5.92 -2.94
C LYS A 210 32.81 4.91 -3.82
N PHE A 211 33.78 4.18 -3.28
CA PHE A 211 34.52 3.14 -3.99
C PHE A 211 33.60 2.04 -4.51
N ILE A 212 32.67 1.54 -3.68
CA ILE A 212 31.67 0.54 -4.08
C ILE A 212 30.79 1.10 -5.21
N GLY A 213 30.32 2.34 -5.07
CA GLY A 213 29.56 3.04 -6.11
C GLY A 213 30.33 3.12 -7.44
N GLU A 214 31.59 3.56 -7.40
CA GLU A 214 32.48 3.66 -8.56
C GLU A 214 32.69 2.30 -9.24
N LYS A 215 32.90 1.22 -8.48
CA LYS A 215 33.09 -0.13 -9.04
C LYS A 215 31.83 -0.70 -9.69
N LEU A 216 30.67 -0.20 -9.32
CA LEU A 216 29.37 -0.60 -9.86
C LEU A 216 28.83 0.38 -10.92
N GLY A 217 29.60 1.42 -11.26
CA GLY A 217 29.20 2.44 -12.22
C GLY A 217 28.05 3.32 -11.72
N LEU A 218 27.90 3.44 -10.41
CA LEU A 218 26.87 4.23 -9.74
C LEU A 218 27.46 5.55 -9.25
N ASP A 219 26.67 6.63 -9.32
CA ASP A 219 27.03 7.85 -8.60
C ASP A 219 26.87 7.65 -7.08
N LEU A 220 27.50 8.52 -6.28
CA LEU A 220 27.50 8.40 -4.83
C LEU A 220 26.09 8.45 -4.21
N SER A 221 25.15 9.18 -4.83
CA SER A 221 23.77 9.27 -4.35
C SER A 221 23.00 7.97 -4.61
N SER A 222 23.15 7.40 -5.81
CA SER A 222 22.60 6.09 -6.16
C SER A 222 23.27 4.96 -5.37
N ALA A 223 24.58 5.02 -5.14
CA ALA A 223 25.31 4.07 -4.31
C ALA A 223 24.82 4.09 -2.86
N LYS A 224 24.57 5.28 -2.29
CA LYS A 224 23.96 5.44 -0.95
C LYS A 224 22.53 4.89 -0.87
N GLN A 225 21.79 4.91 -1.97
CA GLN A 225 20.41 4.36 -2.04
C GLN A 225 20.38 2.85 -2.31
N LEU A 226 21.34 2.32 -3.08
CA LEU A 226 21.46 0.91 -3.46
C LEU A 226 22.17 0.08 -2.39
N PHE A 227 23.15 0.66 -1.71
CA PHE A 227 23.79 0.10 -0.54
C PHE A 227 23.30 0.88 0.67
N PHE A 228 22.13 0.48 1.15
CA PHE A 228 21.80 0.74 2.53
C PHE A 228 22.65 -0.23 3.36
N VAL A 229 23.92 0.11 3.59
CA VAL A 229 24.48 -0.27 4.87
C VAL A 229 23.66 0.58 5.82
N ALA A 230 22.56 0.02 6.34
CA ALA A 230 21.94 0.60 7.53
C ALA A 230 23.13 0.95 8.43
N ASP A 231 23.18 2.15 9.03
CA ASP A 231 24.03 2.32 10.21
C ASP A 231 23.71 1.07 11.06
N TYR A 232 24.61 0.07 11.09
CA TYR A 232 24.33 -1.37 11.27
C TYR A 232 22.99 -1.60 11.96
N PRO A 233 22.01 -2.33 11.38
CA PRO A 233 20.61 -2.29 11.84
C PRO A 233 20.60 -2.24 13.35
N LYS A 234 20.21 -1.06 13.86
CA LYS A 234 20.40 -0.63 15.26
C LYS A 234 20.78 -1.78 16.20
N ASN A 235 22.07 -1.86 16.55
CA ASN A 235 22.51 -2.34 17.86
C ASN A 235 22.55 -3.87 18.12
N GLU A 236 22.99 -4.71 17.19
CA GLU A 236 23.02 -6.19 17.38
C GLU A 236 24.41 -6.84 17.47
N PHE A 237 25.46 -6.11 17.87
CA PHE A 237 26.71 -6.79 18.26
C PHE A 237 26.73 -7.08 19.76
N ILE A 238 27.40 -8.18 20.11
CA ILE A 238 27.61 -8.58 21.51
C ILE A 238 29.09 -8.52 21.84
N ALA A 239 29.40 -8.18 23.08
CA ALA A 239 30.76 -8.05 23.57
C ALA A 239 30.94 -8.80 24.89
N LYS A 240 32.15 -9.29 25.13
CA LYS A 240 32.63 -9.75 26.45
C LYS A 240 34.10 -9.38 26.63
N ILE A 241 34.58 -9.41 27.86
CA ILE A 241 36.02 -9.21 28.16
C ILE A 241 36.77 -10.48 27.74
N SER A 242 37.66 -10.36 26.75
CA SER A 242 38.24 -11.53 26.09
C SER A 242 39.13 -12.38 27.01
N GLU A 243 39.73 -11.76 28.01
CA GLU A 243 40.62 -12.42 28.98
C GLU A 243 39.87 -13.07 30.15
N ASP A 244 38.55 -12.88 30.25
CA ASP A 244 37.73 -13.47 31.30
C ASP A 244 36.81 -14.54 30.72
N GLU A 245 37.16 -15.80 30.96
CA GLU A 245 36.37 -16.96 30.55
C GLU A 245 34.98 -17.02 31.20
N ASN A 246 34.79 -16.27 32.30
CA ASN A 246 33.53 -16.16 33.03
C ASN A 246 32.79 -14.86 32.72
N ALA A 247 33.27 -14.06 31.75
CA ALA A 247 32.55 -12.90 31.26
C ALA A 247 31.36 -13.34 30.41
N VAL A 248 30.23 -12.67 30.64
CA VAL A 248 28.97 -12.97 29.95
C VAL A 248 28.87 -12.10 28.70
N TRP A 249 28.39 -12.68 27.60
CA TRP A 249 28.08 -11.92 26.40
C TRP A 249 26.98 -10.88 26.69
N SER A 250 27.28 -9.62 26.37
CA SER A 250 26.39 -8.48 26.56
C SER A 250 26.03 -7.82 25.23
N SER A 251 24.77 -7.43 25.07
CA SER A 251 24.26 -6.69 23.92
C SER A 251 24.12 -5.19 24.22
N LEU A 252 24.11 -4.38 23.16
CA LEU A 252 23.88 -2.93 23.24
C LEU A 252 22.57 -2.52 23.94
N TRP A 253 21.51 -3.33 23.89
CA TRP A 253 20.23 -2.94 24.51
C TRP A 253 20.31 -2.98 26.04
N SER A 254 21.12 -3.89 26.57
CA SER A 254 21.41 -3.92 28.00
C SER A 254 22.41 -2.84 28.42
N GLY A 255 23.25 -2.36 27.49
CA GLY A 255 24.31 -1.39 27.76
C GLY A 255 25.43 -1.93 28.65
N ASN A 256 25.27 -3.08 29.30
CA ASN A 256 26.07 -3.44 30.47
C ASN A 256 26.92 -4.69 30.28
N ILE A 257 28.22 -4.63 30.57
CA ILE A 257 29.11 -5.80 30.48
C ILE A 257 29.25 -6.45 31.85
N ILE A 258 28.99 -7.76 31.93
CA ILE A 258 29.09 -8.55 33.17
C ILE A 258 30.34 -9.41 33.10
N SER A 259 31.20 -9.30 34.10
CA SER A 259 32.48 -10.00 34.19
C SER A 259 32.85 -10.24 35.65
N GLN A 260 33.90 -11.02 35.93
CA GLN A 260 34.44 -11.12 37.27
C GLN A 260 34.81 -9.74 37.82
N ARG A 261 34.39 -9.47 39.05
CA ARG A 261 34.66 -8.25 39.79
C ARG A 261 36.14 -7.96 39.88
N SER A 262 36.96 -8.97 40.16
CA SER A 262 38.42 -8.83 40.20
C SER A 262 39.01 -8.40 38.84
N VAL A 263 38.43 -8.88 37.74
CA VAL A 263 38.81 -8.51 36.37
C VAL A 263 38.42 -7.06 36.10
N LEU A 264 37.20 -6.66 36.46
CA LEU A 264 36.73 -5.28 36.30
C LEU A 264 37.54 -4.31 37.18
N GLU A 265 37.72 -4.61 38.47
CA GLU A 265 38.51 -3.78 39.40
C GLU A 265 39.93 -3.53 38.84
N LYS A 266 40.62 -4.58 38.35
CA LYS A 266 41.94 -4.44 37.70
C LYS A 266 41.94 -3.42 36.56
N TYR A 267 40.88 -3.38 35.75
CA TYR A 267 40.80 -2.45 34.63
C TYR A 267 40.36 -1.05 35.06
N PHE A 268 39.43 -0.90 36.00
CA PHE A 268 38.87 0.40 36.36
C PHE A 268 39.64 1.14 37.48
N GLU A 269 40.59 0.49 38.15
CA GLU A 269 41.41 1.12 39.20
C GLU A 269 42.51 2.07 38.66
N SER A 270 42.98 1.89 37.42
CA SER A 270 44.11 2.65 36.88
C SER A 270 43.69 3.78 35.93
N TYR A 271 44.42 4.90 35.96
CA TYR A 271 44.15 6.08 35.12
C TYR A 271 44.33 5.86 33.61
N ASN A 272 44.95 4.74 33.19
CA ASN A 272 45.28 4.47 31.79
C ASN A 272 45.42 2.95 31.53
N SER A 273 44.34 2.20 31.70
CA SER A 273 44.27 0.76 31.44
C SER A 273 43.79 0.47 30.03
N SER A 274 44.16 -0.70 29.50
CA SER A 274 43.62 -1.23 28.25
C SER A 274 42.72 -2.44 28.55
N ILE A 275 41.50 -2.44 28.00
CA ILE A 275 40.50 -3.50 28.17
C ILE A 275 40.40 -4.28 26.87
N PRO A 276 40.74 -5.58 26.87
CA PRO A 276 40.61 -6.42 25.70
C PRO A 276 39.18 -6.99 25.62
N LEU A 277 38.55 -6.81 24.47
CA LEU A 277 37.16 -7.15 24.21
C LEU A 277 37.07 -8.12 23.03
N GLU A 278 36.29 -9.17 23.21
CA GLU A 278 35.85 -10.02 22.12
C GLU A 278 34.45 -9.57 21.70
N VAL A 279 34.25 -9.32 20.42
CA VAL A 279 32.98 -8.83 19.86
C VAL A 279 32.54 -9.74 18.73
N LEU A 280 31.28 -10.19 18.80
CA LEU A 280 30.62 -10.89 17.72
C LEU A 280 29.65 -9.94 17.03
N VAL A 281 29.82 -9.82 15.71
CA VAL A 281 28.99 -8.98 14.85
C VAL A 281 28.28 -9.88 13.86
N PRO A 282 26.94 -9.93 13.84
CA PRO A 282 26.20 -10.66 12.82
C PRO A 282 26.63 -10.25 11.42
N ILE A 283 26.70 -11.24 10.52
CA ILE A 283 26.88 -10.96 9.11
C ILE A 283 25.68 -10.12 8.66
N PRO A 284 25.87 -8.90 8.12
CA PRO A 284 24.75 -8.04 7.75
C PRO A 284 23.85 -8.71 6.70
N ALA A 285 22.54 -8.59 6.89
CA ALA A 285 21.58 -8.82 5.82
C ALA A 285 21.69 -7.67 4.82
N PHE A 286 22.20 -7.95 3.62
CA PHE A 286 22.24 -6.98 2.54
C PHE A 286 20.92 -7.05 1.74
N GLU A 287 20.27 -5.91 1.52
CA GLU A 287 19.13 -5.82 0.62
C GLU A 287 19.55 -5.17 -0.70
N PHE A 288 19.29 -5.87 -1.82
CA PHE A 288 19.49 -5.36 -3.17
C PHE A 288 18.16 -5.33 -3.92
N MET A 289 17.61 -4.15 -4.22
CA MET A 289 16.33 -3.99 -4.93
C MET A 289 15.20 -4.92 -4.41
N GLN A 290 14.99 -4.95 -3.09
CA GLN A 290 14.02 -5.82 -2.38
C GLN A 290 14.39 -7.31 -2.32
N VAL A 291 15.64 -7.67 -2.61
CA VAL A 291 16.20 -9.02 -2.43
C VAL A 291 17.11 -9.00 -1.21
N SER A 292 16.71 -9.65 -0.12
CA SER A 292 17.55 -9.83 1.07
C SER A 292 18.51 -11.02 0.90
N ASN A 293 19.75 -10.86 1.37
CA ASN A 293 20.65 -11.99 1.58
C ASN A 293 20.04 -12.95 2.61
N LYS A 294 20.03 -14.27 2.31
CA LYS A 294 19.53 -15.34 3.21
C LYS A 294 20.64 -16.04 3.98
N SER A 295 21.91 -15.63 3.85
CA SER A 295 23.01 -16.26 4.58
C SER A 295 23.02 -15.80 6.05
N ASP A 296 21.97 -16.14 6.78
CA ASP A 296 21.78 -15.81 8.20
C ASP A 296 22.58 -16.80 9.06
N VAL A 297 23.80 -17.19 8.69
CA VAL A 297 24.56 -18.21 9.43
C VAL A 297 26.00 -17.75 9.65
N GLY A 298 26.23 -17.10 10.79
CA GLY A 298 27.56 -16.78 11.31
C GLY A 298 27.74 -15.35 11.81
N ASN A 299 28.82 -15.15 12.56
CA ASN A 299 29.26 -13.87 13.12
C ASN A 299 30.70 -13.57 12.68
N PHE A 300 31.01 -12.30 12.45
CA PHE A 300 32.39 -11.82 12.47
C PHE A 300 32.88 -11.74 13.91
N LYS A 301 33.99 -12.40 14.20
CA LYS A 301 34.66 -12.31 15.50
C LYS A 301 35.77 -11.29 15.45
N LEU A 302 35.66 -10.30 16.32
CA LEU A 302 36.57 -9.18 16.38
C LEU A 302 37.22 -9.14 17.77
N HIS A 303 38.51 -8.82 17.80
CA HIS A 303 39.22 -8.54 19.03
C HIS A 303 39.61 -7.07 19.07
N LEU A 304 39.19 -6.37 20.11
CA LEU A 304 39.43 -4.94 20.28
C LEU A 304 40.19 -4.72 21.57
N ILE A 305 41.13 -3.78 21.54
CA ILE A 305 41.78 -3.27 22.76
C ILE A 305 41.35 -1.82 22.90
N ALA A 306 40.58 -1.53 23.93
CA ALA A 306 40.13 -0.18 24.24
C ALA A 306 40.99 0.39 25.36
N ARG A 307 41.71 1.49 25.10
CA ARG A 307 42.39 2.25 26.13
C ARG A 307 41.40 3.16 26.84
N MET A 308 41.38 3.08 28.15
CA MET A 308 40.52 3.90 29.00
C MET A 308 41.36 4.95 29.70
N SER A 309 40.99 6.22 29.55
CA SER A 309 41.57 7.31 30.34
C SER A 309 40.52 7.96 31.22
N ALA A 310 40.77 8.01 32.53
CA ALA A 310 39.90 8.67 33.50
C ALA A 310 40.37 10.13 33.72
N LYS A 311 39.54 11.11 33.38
CA LYS A 311 39.82 12.52 33.71
C LYS A 311 38.55 13.19 34.22
N GLU A 312 38.61 13.75 35.43
CA GLU A 312 37.51 14.56 36.02
C GLU A 312 36.15 13.84 36.01
N GLN A 313 36.10 12.57 36.45
CA GLN A 313 34.89 11.71 36.44
C GLN A 313 34.30 11.38 35.05
N VAL A 314 35.03 11.68 33.97
CA VAL A 314 34.68 11.27 32.62
C VAL A 314 35.69 10.21 32.17
N HIS A 315 35.18 9.07 31.72
CA HIS A 315 36.01 8.02 31.12
C HIS A 315 35.96 8.19 29.61
N THR A 316 37.13 8.31 29.00
CA THR A 316 37.26 8.34 27.54
C THR A 316 37.80 6.99 27.11
N TYR A 317 37.13 6.38 26.14
CA TYR A 317 37.57 5.14 25.51
C TYR A 317 38.18 5.48 24.15
N GLU A 318 39.41 5.02 23.93
CA GLU A 318 40.15 5.14 22.68
C GLU A 318 40.42 3.74 22.13
N LEU A 319 40.10 3.50 20.86
CA LEU A 319 40.47 2.24 20.20
C LEU A 319 41.99 2.20 20.02
N GLU A 320 42.66 1.28 20.71
CA GLU A 320 44.12 1.09 20.61
C GLU A 320 44.47 0.05 19.54
N ARG A 321 43.71 -1.04 19.47
CA ARG A 321 43.93 -2.13 18.50
C ARG A 321 42.61 -2.75 18.09
N PHE A 322 42.53 -3.15 16.83
CA PHE A 322 41.40 -3.86 16.25
C PHE A 322 41.91 -5.01 15.38
N GLU A 323 41.44 -6.22 15.64
CA GLU A 323 41.79 -7.42 14.88
C GLU A 323 40.53 -8.18 14.47
N ASN A 324 40.49 -8.59 13.20
CA ASN A 324 39.51 -9.56 12.74
C ASN A 324 40.04 -10.98 12.98
N LYS A 325 39.28 -11.80 13.70
CA LYS A 325 39.59 -13.22 13.99
C LYS A 325 38.91 -14.19 13.03
N GLY A 326 38.09 -13.70 12.10
CA GLY A 326 37.43 -14.48 11.06
C GLY A 326 35.91 -14.59 11.27
N ILE A 327 35.28 -15.44 10.45
CA ILE A 327 33.87 -15.80 10.56
C ILE A 327 33.76 -17.05 11.44
N GLU A 328 32.91 -16.99 12.46
CA GLU A 328 32.52 -18.16 13.25
C GLU A 328 31.06 -18.53 12.95
N LEU A 329 30.78 -19.83 12.87
CA LEU A 329 29.41 -20.32 12.75
C LEU A 329 28.66 -20.07 14.05
N PHE A 330 27.35 -19.85 13.94
CA PHE A 330 26.48 -19.76 15.10
C PHE A 330 26.57 -21.05 15.94
N ASN A 331 27.08 -20.93 17.16
CA ASN A 331 27.40 -22.06 18.02
C ASN A 331 26.33 -22.23 19.10
N LYS A 332 25.49 -23.26 18.95
CA LYS A 332 24.44 -23.59 19.91
C LYS A 332 24.97 -23.70 21.35
N HIS A 333 26.11 -24.35 21.55
CA HIS A 333 26.65 -24.56 22.90
C HIS A 333 27.06 -23.26 23.58
N GLU A 334 27.66 -22.32 22.82
CA GLU A 334 28.02 -21.00 23.34
C GLU A 334 26.79 -20.13 23.60
N ALA A 335 25.74 -20.26 22.78
CA ALA A 335 24.46 -19.58 23.00
C ALA A 335 23.72 -20.11 24.25
N GLU A 336 23.71 -21.43 24.46
CA GLU A 336 23.15 -22.05 25.67
C GLU A 336 23.96 -21.63 26.91
N LYS A 337 25.30 -21.68 26.85
CA LYS A 337 26.15 -21.21 27.93
C LYS A 337 25.90 -19.72 28.25
N CYS A 338 25.79 -18.88 27.22
CA CYS A 338 25.38 -17.49 27.35
C CYS A 338 24.06 -17.35 28.12
N ALA A 339 23.03 -18.13 27.77
CA ALA A 339 21.73 -18.07 28.42
C ALA A 339 21.79 -18.52 29.88
N VAL A 340 22.52 -19.61 30.18
CA VAL A 340 22.77 -20.10 31.55
C VAL A 340 23.47 -19.03 32.39
N ASP A 341 24.59 -18.49 31.89
CA ASP A 341 25.41 -17.55 32.64
C ASP A 341 24.64 -16.23 32.89
N ARG A 342 23.84 -15.77 31.91
CA ARG A 342 22.94 -14.62 32.08
C ARG A 342 21.88 -14.90 33.14
N LEU A 343 21.24 -16.06 33.09
CA LEU A 343 20.22 -16.43 34.07
C LEU A 343 20.78 -16.39 35.50
N PHE A 344 21.92 -17.04 35.73
CA PHE A 344 22.54 -17.05 37.06
C PHE A 344 23.04 -15.68 37.52
N ALA A 345 23.57 -14.86 36.60
CA ALA A 345 23.92 -13.48 36.91
C ALA A 345 22.70 -12.69 37.42
N TYR A 346 21.54 -12.81 36.76
CA TYR A 346 20.30 -12.13 37.14
C TYR A 346 19.68 -12.65 38.45
N LEU A 347 19.72 -13.95 38.69
CA LEU A 347 19.13 -14.55 39.90
C LEU A 347 19.95 -14.31 41.18
N SER A 348 21.22 -13.90 41.05
CA SER A 348 22.17 -13.79 42.18
C SER A 348 22.11 -12.46 42.95
N ASP A 349 21.27 -11.50 42.55
CA ASP A 349 21.12 -10.20 43.22
C ASP A 349 20.19 -10.29 44.45
N ASP A 350 20.78 -10.64 45.59
CA ASP A 350 20.12 -11.03 46.84
C ASP A 350 19.72 -9.84 47.75
N SER A 351 19.45 -8.64 47.23
CA SER A 351 19.06 -7.52 48.12
C SER A 351 17.98 -6.57 47.57
N ASN A 352 16.79 -6.70 48.18
CA ASN A 352 15.65 -5.77 48.21
C ASN A 352 14.53 -5.84 47.16
N TYR A 353 14.60 -6.67 46.12
CA TYR A 353 13.54 -6.74 45.08
C TYR A 353 12.69 -8.02 45.09
N ARG A 354 12.38 -8.60 46.25
CA ARG A 354 11.51 -9.80 46.37
C ARG A 354 10.03 -9.59 45.94
N GLY A 355 9.69 -8.44 45.35
CA GLY A 355 8.35 -8.12 44.84
C GLY A 355 8.21 -8.17 43.32
N GLU A 356 9.30 -8.28 42.56
CA GLU A 356 9.29 -8.29 41.10
C GLU A 356 10.25 -9.39 40.61
N ILE A 357 9.71 -10.50 40.08
CA ILE A 357 10.50 -11.45 39.31
C ILE A 357 11.06 -10.69 38.11
N ARG A 358 12.39 -10.67 37.92
CA ARG A 358 13.04 -10.06 36.77
C ARG A 358 14.03 -10.95 35.98
N PRO A 359 14.01 -12.30 35.99
CA PRO A 359 14.42 -13.01 34.80
C PRO A 359 13.31 -12.88 33.76
N SER A 360 13.52 -12.04 32.75
CA SER A 360 12.71 -12.05 31.54
C SER A 360 13.35 -13.05 30.58
N VAL A 361 12.55 -13.94 29.96
CA VAL A 361 13.03 -14.85 28.92
C VAL A 361 13.66 -14.04 27.79
N GLU A 362 13.07 -12.90 27.44
CA GLU A 362 13.65 -11.95 26.51
C GLU A 362 15.02 -11.43 26.96
N LEU A 363 15.16 -10.90 28.19
CA LEU A 363 16.46 -10.40 28.67
C LEU A 363 17.55 -11.49 28.80
N MET A 364 17.14 -12.73 29.05
CA MET A 364 18.03 -13.90 29.09
C MET A 364 18.47 -14.32 27.69
N MET A 365 17.52 -14.47 26.76
CA MET A 365 17.78 -15.10 25.46
C MET A 365 18.24 -14.13 24.38
N GLN A 366 17.81 -12.88 24.45
CA GLN A 366 17.98 -11.94 23.35
C GLN A 366 19.46 -11.67 23.00
N PRO A 367 20.40 -11.52 23.96
CA PRO A 367 21.82 -11.40 23.62
C PRO A 367 22.40 -12.68 23.02
N CYS A 368 21.85 -13.84 23.38
CA CYS A 368 22.31 -15.14 22.90
C CYS A 368 21.70 -15.51 21.53
N GLN A 369 20.59 -14.88 21.12
CA GLN A 369 20.01 -15.02 19.77
C GLN A 369 20.97 -14.52 18.68
N VAL A 370 21.83 -13.55 19.00
CA VAL A 370 22.91 -13.09 18.12
C VAL A 370 23.98 -14.18 17.92
N ILE A 371 24.19 -15.05 18.91
CA ILE A 371 25.11 -16.21 18.80
C ILE A 371 24.44 -17.36 18.06
N PHE A 372 23.12 -17.54 18.26
CA PHE A 372 22.35 -18.59 17.62
C PHE A 372 20.86 -18.17 17.55
N SER A 373 20.39 -17.79 16.37
CA SER A 373 19.07 -17.17 16.17
C SER A 373 17.90 -18.02 16.69
N ASN A 374 18.01 -19.35 16.56
CA ASN A 374 16.98 -20.29 16.97
C ASN A 374 17.09 -20.74 18.45
N ILE A 375 17.87 -20.04 19.29
CA ILE A 375 18.15 -20.49 20.66
C ILE A 375 16.87 -20.63 21.51
N ARG A 376 15.84 -19.81 21.27
CA ARG A 376 14.57 -19.93 22.00
C ARG A 376 13.83 -21.23 21.68
N GLU A 377 13.78 -21.63 20.40
CA GLU A 377 13.15 -22.88 19.96
C GLU A 377 13.95 -24.09 20.42
N GLU A 378 15.28 -24.03 20.26
CA GLU A 378 16.18 -25.07 20.74
C GLU A 378 16.15 -25.22 22.26
N ALA A 379 15.94 -24.15 23.03
CA ALA A 379 15.84 -24.21 24.49
C ALA A 379 14.61 -24.98 24.99
N TYR A 380 13.52 -25.02 24.22
CA TYR A 380 12.40 -25.94 24.49
C TYR A 380 12.81 -27.38 24.17
N ALA A 381 13.47 -27.61 23.03
CA ALA A 381 13.84 -28.95 22.57
C ALA A 381 14.96 -29.59 23.40
N SER A 382 15.91 -28.80 23.91
CA SER A 382 17.05 -29.30 24.70
C SER A 382 16.71 -29.54 26.17
N GLY A 383 15.53 -29.14 26.63
CA GLY A 383 15.16 -29.18 28.05
C GLY A 383 15.71 -28.01 28.87
N PHE A 384 16.42 -27.06 28.25
CA PHE A 384 17.02 -25.91 28.93
C PHE A 384 16.05 -25.19 29.85
N TYR A 385 14.84 -24.83 29.38
CA TYR A 385 13.89 -24.09 30.22
C TYR A 385 13.48 -24.93 31.43
N LYS A 386 13.18 -26.21 31.19
CA LYS A 386 12.76 -27.17 32.21
C LYS A 386 13.82 -27.34 33.30
N ASP A 387 15.08 -27.52 32.92
CA ASP A 387 16.21 -27.70 33.85
C ASP A 387 16.45 -26.46 34.74
N ASN A 388 15.99 -25.29 34.30
CA ASN A 388 16.18 -24.02 34.99
C ASN A 388 14.94 -23.54 35.79
N ILE A 389 13.79 -24.23 35.72
CA ILE A 389 12.58 -23.86 36.47
C ILE A 389 12.86 -23.75 37.97
N ALA A 390 13.54 -24.75 38.54
CA ALA A 390 13.87 -24.79 39.96
C ALA A 390 14.73 -23.58 40.39
N HIS A 391 15.65 -23.14 39.53
CA HIS A 391 16.48 -21.97 39.80
C HIS A 391 15.70 -20.67 39.72
N VAL A 392 14.82 -20.54 38.72
CA VAL A 392 14.01 -19.33 38.48
C VAL A 392 12.94 -19.15 39.55
N PHE A 393 12.27 -20.24 39.95
CA PHE A 393 11.04 -20.19 40.75
C PHE A 393 11.19 -20.68 42.20
N ALA A 394 12.41 -21.00 42.66
CA ALA A 394 12.65 -21.35 44.05
C ALA A 394 12.21 -20.22 45.01
N GLY A 395 11.30 -20.53 45.93
CA GLY A 395 10.81 -19.58 46.94
C GLY A 395 9.87 -18.49 46.42
N ILE A 396 9.46 -18.55 45.15
CA ILE A 396 8.51 -17.61 44.54
C ILE A 396 7.09 -18.05 44.83
N ILE A 397 6.28 -17.13 45.36
CA ILE A 397 4.85 -17.32 45.63
C ILE A 397 4.05 -16.67 44.50
N PRO A 398 3.15 -17.38 43.80
CA PRO A 398 2.36 -16.77 42.73
C PRO A 398 1.49 -15.60 43.23
N SER A 399 1.45 -14.50 42.48
CA SER A 399 0.64 -13.32 42.82
C SER A 399 0.48 -12.39 41.63
N ALA A 400 -0.68 -11.72 41.53
CA ALA A 400 -0.95 -10.68 40.53
C ALA A 400 0.00 -9.48 40.57
N ARG A 401 0.82 -9.35 41.63
CA ARG A 401 1.87 -8.32 41.73
C ARG A 401 3.18 -8.71 41.02
N PHE A 402 3.33 -9.97 40.64
CA PHE A 402 4.51 -10.45 39.93
C PHE A 402 4.32 -10.37 38.41
N SER A 403 5.35 -9.88 37.72
CA SER A 403 5.50 -10.04 36.26
C SER A 403 6.39 -11.23 36.00
N TYR A 404 5.96 -12.19 35.19
CA TYR A 404 6.73 -13.40 34.90
C TYR A 404 7.66 -13.24 33.69
N GLY A 405 7.65 -12.11 32.99
CA GLY A 405 8.60 -11.81 31.92
C GLY A 405 8.69 -12.90 30.84
N GLU A 406 7.54 -13.35 30.32
CA GLU A 406 7.36 -14.48 29.38
C GLU A 406 7.55 -15.89 29.98
N TRP A 407 7.98 -16.02 31.24
CA TRP A 407 8.04 -17.34 31.88
C TRP A 407 6.66 -17.94 32.16
N ASP A 408 5.62 -17.13 32.26
CA ASP A 408 4.23 -17.59 32.29
C ASP A 408 3.88 -18.41 31.04
N ASP A 409 4.27 -17.94 29.85
CA ASP A 409 4.10 -18.67 28.60
C ASP A 409 4.96 -19.95 28.53
N VAL A 410 6.22 -19.88 29.01
CA VAL A 410 7.12 -21.04 29.09
C VAL A 410 6.54 -22.12 30.01
N LEU A 411 6.16 -21.74 31.24
CA LEU A 411 5.57 -22.65 32.22
C LEU A 411 4.26 -23.23 31.71
N ALA A 412 3.41 -22.41 31.10
CA ALA A 412 2.16 -22.86 30.52
C ALA A 412 2.38 -23.89 29.40
N THR A 413 3.34 -23.64 28.53
CA THR A 413 3.70 -24.55 27.42
C THR A 413 4.23 -25.87 27.94
N LEU A 414 5.21 -25.84 28.86
CA LEU A 414 5.82 -27.04 29.43
C LEU A 414 4.81 -27.87 30.26
N ALA A 415 3.93 -27.22 31.03
CA ALA A 415 2.91 -27.90 31.81
C ALA A 415 1.89 -28.60 30.90
N LYS A 416 1.45 -27.94 29.82
CA LYS A 416 0.59 -28.58 28.80
C LYS A 416 1.28 -29.76 28.12
N GLN A 417 2.58 -29.65 27.81
CA GLN A 417 3.35 -30.76 27.24
C GLN A 417 3.43 -31.94 28.21
N SER A 418 3.64 -31.69 29.51
CA SER A 418 3.62 -32.71 30.56
C SER A 418 2.26 -33.41 30.61
N MET A 419 1.17 -32.65 30.66
CA MET A 419 -0.20 -33.18 30.66
C MET A 419 -0.51 -33.98 29.39
N ALA A 420 -0.02 -33.55 28.22
CA ALA A 420 -0.20 -34.28 26.96
C ALA A 420 0.61 -35.59 26.91
N ALA A 421 1.74 -35.64 27.61
CA ALA A 421 2.55 -36.84 27.79
C ALA A 421 2.06 -37.77 28.91
N GLU A 422 0.93 -37.43 29.57
CA GLU A 422 0.38 -38.13 30.73
C GLU A 422 1.34 -38.20 31.93
N VAL A 423 2.19 -37.18 32.08
CA VAL A 423 3.13 -37.02 33.22
C VAL A 423 2.67 -35.85 34.09
N ASP A 424 2.72 -36.02 35.42
CA ASP A 424 2.41 -34.93 36.37
C ASP A 424 3.40 -33.77 36.17
N PRO A 425 2.92 -32.54 35.88
CA PRO A 425 3.80 -31.37 35.79
C PRO A 425 4.67 -31.18 37.03
N LYS A 426 4.23 -31.63 38.21
CA LYS A 426 5.02 -31.59 39.44
C LYS A 426 6.20 -32.56 39.41
N GLU A 427 6.00 -33.78 38.92
CA GLU A 427 7.08 -34.77 38.79
C GLU A 427 8.02 -34.41 37.64
N ASP A 428 7.48 -33.81 36.56
CA ASP A 428 8.25 -33.47 35.37
C ASP A 428 9.06 -32.18 35.54
N LEU A 429 8.42 -31.10 36.00
CA LEU A 429 8.99 -29.74 35.98
C LEU A 429 9.57 -29.28 37.32
N ASP A 430 9.19 -29.91 38.44
CA ASP A 430 9.77 -29.64 39.76
C ASP A 430 10.01 -30.93 40.56
N PRO A 431 10.86 -31.84 40.06
CA PRO A 431 11.16 -33.11 40.72
C PRO A 431 11.78 -32.92 42.11
N SER A 432 12.43 -31.77 42.36
CA SER A 432 13.01 -31.41 43.65
C SER A 432 12.02 -30.81 44.65
N GLY A 433 10.82 -30.42 44.22
CA GLY A 433 9.78 -29.80 45.04
C GLY A 433 10.17 -28.45 45.66
N VAL A 434 11.01 -27.67 44.98
CA VAL A 434 11.55 -26.40 45.50
C VAL A 434 10.72 -25.18 45.11
N THR A 435 9.83 -25.33 44.13
CA THR A 435 8.95 -24.25 43.65
C THR A 435 7.57 -24.35 44.32
N GLN A 436 6.88 -23.21 44.46
CA GLN A 436 5.48 -23.21 44.90
C GLN A 436 4.50 -23.10 43.73
N ILE A 437 4.95 -22.60 42.58
CA ILE A 437 4.10 -22.37 41.41
C ILE A 437 3.76 -23.67 40.67
N ILE A 438 4.70 -24.60 40.50
CA ILE A 438 4.47 -25.84 39.75
C ILE A 438 3.43 -26.73 40.43
N PRO A 439 3.45 -26.96 41.76
CA PRO A 439 2.38 -27.69 42.44
C PRO A 439 0.99 -27.06 42.25
N SER A 440 0.90 -25.73 42.24
CA SER A 440 -0.36 -25.02 41.97
C SER A 440 -0.84 -25.19 40.54
N ILE A 441 0.08 -25.12 39.55
CA ILE A 441 -0.23 -25.40 38.15
C ILE A 441 -0.73 -26.84 38.01
N SER A 442 0.01 -27.82 38.53
CA SER A 442 -0.36 -29.23 38.49
C SER A 442 -1.74 -29.47 39.08
N ALA A 443 -1.98 -29.01 40.32
CA ALA A 443 -3.28 -29.16 40.99
C ALA A 443 -4.43 -28.58 40.15
N GLN A 444 -4.29 -27.34 39.66
CA GLN A 444 -5.33 -26.68 38.88
C GLN A 444 -5.61 -27.39 37.55
N LEU A 445 -4.56 -27.83 36.84
CA LEU A 445 -4.70 -28.54 35.56
C LEU A 445 -5.33 -29.93 35.73
N TYR A 446 -4.99 -30.65 36.81
CA TYR A 446 -5.64 -31.93 37.13
C TYR A 446 -7.10 -31.76 37.51
N SER A 447 -7.44 -30.76 38.33
CA SER A 447 -8.86 -30.48 38.64
C SER A 447 -9.65 -30.15 37.36
N ILE A 448 -9.06 -29.40 36.42
CA ILE A 448 -9.69 -29.13 35.12
C ILE A 448 -9.83 -30.42 34.32
N GLU A 449 -8.77 -31.23 34.23
CA GLU A 449 -8.76 -32.47 33.46
C GLU A 449 -9.81 -33.47 33.96
N ASP A 450 -9.90 -33.65 35.28
CA ASP A 450 -10.86 -34.56 35.90
C ASP A 450 -12.29 -34.11 35.65
N GLU A 451 -12.56 -32.81 35.67
CA GLU A 451 -13.90 -32.28 35.39
C GLU A 451 -14.25 -32.32 33.89
N VAL A 452 -13.28 -32.03 33.02
CA VAL A 452 -13.43 -32.18 31.57
C VAL A 452 -13.71 -33.64 31.16
N LYS A 453 -13.19 -34.62 31.92
CA LYS A 453 -13.48 -36.05 31.71
C LYS A 453 -14.92 -36.43 32.10
N LYS A 454 -15.52 -35.75 33.09
CA LYS A 454 -16.90 -35.99 33.55
C LYS A 454 -17.96 -35.34 32.65
N THR A 455 -17.57 -34.35 31.86
CA THR A 455 -18.47 -33.57 31.01
C THR A 455 -18.48 -34.06 29.56
N LYS A 456 -19.58 -33.80 28.85
CA LYS A 456 -19.80 -34.34 27.50
C LYS A 456 -19.18 -33.46 26.43
N ASN A 457 -19.38 -32.16 26.53
CA ASN A 457 -19.09 -31.17 25.49
C ASN A 457 -17.85 -30.34 25.79
N MET A 458 -17.34 -30.35 27.04
CA MET A 458 -16.22 -29.47 27.44
C MET A 458 -14.84 -29.91 26.93
N LYS A 459 -14.69 -31.14 26.43
CA LYS A 459 -13.43 -31.65 25.86
C LYS A 459 -12.85 -30.76 24.76
N GLN A 460 -13.71 -30.15 23.94
CA GLN A 460 -13.29 -29.25 22.85
C GLN A 460 -12.75 -27.90 23.35
N PHE A 461 -12.99 -27.55 24.63
CA PHE A 461 -12.50 -26.31 25.25
C PHE A 461 -11.33 -26.57 26.21
N LYS A 462 -10.76 -27.79 26.21
CA LYS A 462 -9.70 -28.21 27.12
C LYS A 462 -8.54 -27.21 27.18
N GLU A 463 -8.08 -26.75 26.02
CA GLU A 463 -6.99 -25.78 25.96
C GLU A 463 -7.35 -24.42 26.56
N GLN A 464 -8.55 -23.91 26.28
CA GLN A 464 -9.00 -22.62 26.83
C GLN A 464 -9.22 -22.71 28.34
N LEU A 465 -9.71 -23.85 28.84
CA LEU A 465 -9.85 -24.11 30.27
C LEU A 465 -8.49 -24.19 30.96
N TYR A 466 -7.50 -24.86 30.35
CA TYR A 466 -6.13 -24.87 30.85
C TYR A 466 -5.53 -23.47 30.93
N ASN A 467 -5.70 -22.65 29.89
CA ASN A 467 -5.22 -21.26 29.91
C ASN A 467 -5.86 -20.46 31.05
N MET A 468 -7.18 -20.56 31.21
CA MET A 468 -7.90 -19.93 32.32
C MET A 468 -7.37 -20.38 33.68
N GLY A 469 -7.15 -21.68 33.88
CA GLY A 469 -6.60 -22.22 35.13
C GLY A 469 -5.19 -21.70 35.43
N MET A 470 -4.31 -21.67 34.41
CA MET A 470 -2.96 -21.15 34.57
C MET A 470 -2.96 -19.64 34.85
N GLY A 471 -3.81 -18.86 34.18
CA GLY A 471 -3.99 -17.43 34.46
C GLY A 471 -4.38 -17.17 35.92
N TRP A 472 -5.27 -17.99 36.48
CA TRP A 472 -5.60 -17.93 37.91
C TRP A 472 -4.39 -18.23 38.81
N VAL A 473 -3.64 -19.30 38.51
CA VAL A 473 -2.42 -19.63 39.26
C VAL A 473 -1.40 -18.50 39.21
N PHE A 474 -1.12 -17.93 38.03
CA PHE A 474 -0.15 -16.84 37.87
C PHE A 474 -0.56 -15.57 38.64
N THR A 475 -1.86 -15.29 38.74
CA THR A 475 -2.38 -14.18 39.56
C THR A 475 -2.42 -14.48 41.06
N GLY A 476 -2.00 -15.67 41.49
CA GLY A 476 -2.07 -16.13 42.88
C GLY A 476 -3.49 -16.45 43.35
N THR A 477 -4.41 -16.62 42.40
CA THR A 477 -5.80 -16.99 42.66
C THR A 477 -5.93 -18.50 42.55
N LEU A 478 -5.95 -19.20 43.68
CA LEU A 478 -6.32 -20.61 43.69
C LEU A 478 -7.84 -20.72 43.73
N VAL A 479 -8.43 -21.14 42.62
CA VAL A 479 -9.87 -21.40 42.54
C VAL A 479 -10.11 -22.79 43.09
N ASP A 480 -10.96 -22.89 44.11
CA ASP A 480 -11.29 -24.18 44.73
C ASP A 480 -11.99 -25.12 43.74
N GLU A 481 -11.85 -26.42 43.98
CA GLU A 481 -12.40 -27.46 43.10
C GLU A 481 -13.92 -27.33 42.91
N THR A 482 -14.65 -26.92 43.94
CA THR A 482 -16.12 -26.77 43.89
C THR A 482 -16.51 -25.65 42.93
N ARG A 483 -15.79 -24.52 42.98
CA ARG A 483 -16.00 -23.40 42.06
C ARG A 483 -15.66 -23.78 40.63
N LEU A 484 -14.55 -24.47 40.42
CA LEU A 484 -14.15 -24.95 39.09
C LEU A 484 -15.20 -25.90 38.51
N GLU A 485 -15.67 -26.86 39.32
CA GLU A 485 -16.73 -27.79 38.98
C GLU A 485 -17.99 -27.04 38.54
N ASN A 486 -18.45 -26.07 39.33
CA ASN A 486 -19.62 -25.26 39.00
C ASN A 486 -19.45 -24.52 37.65
N ILE A 487 -18.26 -23.94 37.38
CA ILE A 487 -17.99 -23.23 36.10
C ILE A 487 -18.09 -24.20 34.92
N ILE A 488 -17.38 -25.33 34.98
CA ILE A 488 -17.29 -26.27 33.85
C ILE A 488 -18.64 -26.95 33.62
N GLN A 489 -19.30 -27.43 34.68
CA GLN A 489 -20.62 -28.08 34.57
C GLN A 489 -21.71 -27.12 34.11
N SER A 490 -21.69 -25.85 34.52
CA SER A 490 -22.66 -24.86 34.04
C SER A 490 -22.53 -24.56 32.54
N LEU A 491 -21.33 -24.70 31.97
CA LEU A 491 -21.08 -24.43 30.55
C LEU A 491 -21.30 -25.67 29.66
N ASP A 492 -21.21 -26.88 30.22
CA ASP A 492 -21.34 -28.14 29.47
C ASP A 492 -22.64 -28.24 28.63
N PRO A 493 -23.83 -27.88 29.15
CA PRO A 493 -25.06 -27.95 28.36
C PRO A 493 -25.01 -27.12 27.09
N ALA A 494 -24.30 -25.99 27.08
CA ALA A 494 -24.22 -25.06 25.96
C ALA A 494 -23.04 -25.34 25.00
N GLY A 495 -22.08 -26.17 25.41
CA GLY A 495 -20.80 -26.35 24.72
C GLY A 495 -20.90 -27.00 23.33
N ASP A 496 -21.94 -27.77 23.05
CA ASP A 496 -22.16 -28.42 21.76
C ASP A 496 -22.56 -27.47 20.63
N ILE A 497 -23.38 -26.47 20.95
CA ILE A 497 -24.00 -25.57 19.96
C ILE A 497 -23.42 -24.15 20.05
N PHE A 498 -23.22 -23.63 21.25
CA PHE A 498 -22.85 -22.23 21.48
C PHE A 498 -21.34 -22.05 21.69
N THR A 499 -20.53 -22.69 20.85
CA THR A 499 -19.07 -22.79 21.02
C THR A 499 -18.37 -21.44 21.20
N ASN A 500 -18.74 -20.44 20.39
CA ASN A 500 -18.15 -19.10 20.48
C ASN A 500 -18.58 -18.37 21.76
N SER A 501 -19.84 -18.55 22.18
CA SER A 501 -20.35 -17.96 23.40
C SER A 501 -19.65 -18.55 24.63
N VAL A 502 -19.51 -19.89 24.70
CA VAL A 502 -18.77 -20.58 25.77
C VAL A 502 -17.31 -20.13 25.80
N ARG A 503 -16.63 -20.04 24.66
CA ARG A 503 -15.24 -19.56 24.60
C ARG A 503 -15.10 -18.14 25.16
N GLY A 504 -16.02 -17.25 24.80
CA GLY A 504 -16.01 -15.88 25.33
C GLY A 504 -16.31 -15.82 26.83
N VAL A 505 -17.10 -16.76 27.39
CA VAL A 505 -17.31 -16.85 28.84
C VAL A 505 -16.05 -17.34 29.55
N ILE A 506 -15.40 -18.40 29.06
CA ILE A 506 -14.12 -18.91 29.60
C ILE A 506 -13.05 -17.80 29.63
N SER A 507 -12.88 -17.08 28.51
CA SER A 507 -11.94 -15.96 28.43
C SER A 507 -12.30 -14.81 29.39
N SER A 508 -13.57 -14.63 29.74
CA SER A 508 -13.98 -13.62 30.71
C SER A 508 -13.64 -14.01 32.17
N PHE A 509 -13.58 -15.32 32.45
CA PHE A 509 -13.21 -15.85 33.76
C PHE A 509 -11.69 -15.83 33.98
N ASP A 510 -10.90 -15.95 32.92
CA ASP A 510 -9.43 -15.81 32.95
C ASP A 510 -8.99 -14.51 33.64
N GLN A 511 -9.64 -13.39 33.31
CA GLN A 511 -9.31 -12.07 33.88
C GLN A 511 -9.90 -11.82 35.28
N TYR A 512 -10.98 -12.50 35.64
CA TYR A 512 -11.70 -12.31 36.90
C TYR A 512 -12.44 -13.59 37.31
N SER A 513 -11.81 -14.40 38.17
CA SER A 513 -12.39 -15.65 38.71
C SER A 513 -13.74 -15.46 39.43
N GLY A 514 -14.00 -14.24 39.94
CA GLY A 514 -15.22 -13.86 40.66
C GLY A 514 -16.41 -13.42 39.80
N ARG A 515 -16.38 -13.55 38.46
CA ARG A 515 -17.50 -13.13 37.61
C ARG A 515 -18.79 -13.96 37.81
N SER A 516 -19.89 -13.28 37.46
CA SER A 516 -21.31 -13.44 37.84
C SER A 516 -21.89 -14.87 37.90
N GLU A 517 -22.38 -15.27 39.08
CA GLU A 517 -23.28 -16.42 39.27
C GLU A 517 -24.49 -16.41 38.31
N ALA A 518 -24.98 -15.23 37.91
CA ALA A 518 -26.10 -15.15 36.99
C ALA A 518 -25.75 -15.65 35.57
N LEU A 519 -24.49 -15.53 35.13
CA LEU A 519 -24.04 -16.09 33.86
C LEU A 519 -23.98 -17.61 33.91
N LEU A 520 -23.46 -18.17 35.00
CA LEU A 520 -23.40 -19.62 35.20
C LEU A 520 -24.80 -20.21 35.36
N ALA A 521 -25.66 -19.57 36.16
CA ALA A 521 -27.06 -19.95 36.31
C ALA A 521 -27.79 -19.94 34.96
N PHE A 522 -27.59 -18.91 34.14
CA PHE A 522 -28.15 -18.85 32.79
C PHE A 522 -27.63 -19.99 31.91
N ALA A 523 -26.31 -20.22 31.85
CA ALA A 523 -25.72 -21.27 31.03
C ALA A 523 -26.20 -22.67 31.45
N SER A 524 -26.30 -22.92 32.76
CA SER A 524 -26.81 -24.18 33.32
C SER A 524 -28.28 -24.42 33.00
N GLY A 525 -29.05 -23.35 32.77
CA GLY A 525 -30.46 -23.39 32.41
C GLY A 525 -30.73 -23.57 30.92
N ILE A 526 -29.69 -23.68 30.07
CA ILE A 526 -29.85 -23.93 28.63
C ILE A 526 -30.25 -25.40 28.43
N ASP A 527 -31.52 -25.61 28.07
CA ASP A 527 -32.09 -26.92 27.75
C ASP A 527 -32.20 -27.16 26.23
N GLU A 528 -32.75 -28.31 25.84
CA GLU A 528 -32.92 -28.67 24.43
C GLU A 528 -33.96 -27.78 23.71
N GLU A 529 -35.01 -27.31 24.39
CA GLU A 529 -35.97 -26.38 23.77
C GLU A 529 -35.29 -25.06 23.39
N TYR A 530 -34.46 -24.53 24.30
CA TYR A 530 -33.69 -23.32 24.07
C TYR A 530 -32.76 -23.46 22.86
N LYS A 531 -32.02 -24.58 22.80
CA LYS A 531 -31.12 -24.91 21.70
C LYS A 531 -31.85 -25.01 20.36
N GLU A 532 -32.99 -25.70 20.33
CA GLU A 532 -33.80 -25.84 19.12
C GLU A 532 -34.29 -24.49 18.60
N GLU A 533 -34.80 -23.61 19.48
CA GLU A 533 -35.27 -22.29 19.09
C GLU A 533 -34.11 -21.38 18.61
N ALA A 534 -32.94 -21.44 19.26
CA ALA A 534 -31.76 -20.69 18.81
C ALA A 534 -31.23 -21.17 17.45
N GLN A 535 -31.14 -22.49 17.23
CA GLN A 535 -30.71 -23.06 15.96
C GLN A 535 -31.71 -22.76 14.83
N LYS A 536 -33.00 -22.79 15.13
CA LYS A 536 -34.05 -22.40 14.18
C LYS A 536 -33.90 -20.93 13.78
N ALA A 537 -33.63 -20.04 14.74
CA ALA A 537 -33.40 -18.63 14.45
C ALA A 537 -32.13 -18.42 13.62
N LEU A 538 -31.05 -19.14 13.94
CA LEU A 538 -29.81 -19.12 13.17
C LEU A 538 -30.05 -19.59 11.73
N ARG A 539 -30.69 -20.74 11.51
CA ARG A 539 -31.00 -21.25 10.16
C ARG A 539 -31.85 -20.28 9.36
N LEU A 540 -32.87 -19.68 9.98
CA LEU A 540 -33.70 -18.66 9.31
C LEU A 540 -32.90 -17.40 8.98
N SER A 541 -32.04 -16.94 9.89
CA SER A 541 -31.15 -15.79 9.63
C SER A 541 -30.19 -16.05 8.47
N GLN A 542 -29.62 -17.26 8.39
CA GLN A 542 -28.74 -17.68 7.29
C GLN A 542 -29.50 -17.80 5.97
N GLN A 543 -30.71 -18.35 5.96
CA GLN A 543 -31.58 -18.36 4.78
C GLN A 543 -31.92 -16.94 4.29
N LEU A 544 -31.98 -15.99 5.21
CA LEU A 544 -32.23 -14.58 4.93
C LEU A 544 -30.96 -13.78 4.62
N GLU A 545 -29.77 -14.40 4.68
CA GLU A 545 -28.47 -13.75 4.51
C GLU A 545 -28.23 -12.63 5.54
N TYR A 546 -28.79 -12.76 6.74
CA TYR A 546 -28.64 -11.80 7.84
C TYR A 546 -27.62 -12.30 8.87
N VAL A 547 -26.38 -11.81 8.74
CA VAL A 547 -25.25 -12.21 9.59
C VAL A 547 -25.35 -11.66 11.02
N GLY A 548 -26.03 -10.52 11.21
CA GLY A 548 -26.10 -9.83 12.50
C GLY A 548 -26.60 -10.69 13.66
N PHE A 549 -27.52 -11.62 13.41
CA PHE A 549 -28.00 -12.54 14.44
C PHE A 549 -26.90 -13.48 14.95
N GLU A 550 -26.12 -14.06 14.03
CA GLU A 550 -25.04 -14.98 14.40
C GLU A 550 -23.97 -14.26 15.24
N THR A 551 -23.52 -13.10 14.76
CA THR A 551 -22.41 -12.36 15.38
C THR A 551 -22.79 -11.64 16.67
N GLU A 552 -23.98 -11.04 16.73
CA GLU A 552 -24.38 -10.19 17.85
C GLU A 552 -25.23 -10.91 18.89
N VAL A 553 -25.92 -11.99 18.53
CA VAL A 553 -26.84 -12.71 19.42
C VAL A 553 -26.34 -14.12 19.69
N PHE A 554 -26.29 -14.97 18.67
CA PHE A 554 -25.99 -16.40 18.82
C PHE A 554 -24.59 -16.66 19.40
N ASN A 555 -23.56 -15.98 18.89
CA ASN A 555 -22.18 -16.11 19.38
C ASN A 555 -21.93 -15.46 20.75
N GLN A 556 -22.89 -14.72 21.28
CA GLN A 556 -22.78 -14.01 22.57
C GLN A 556 -23.94 -14.34 23.51
N ILE A 557 -24.63 -15.46 23.26
CA ILE A 557 -25.95 -15.72 23.82
C ILE A 557 -25.93 -15.85 25.35
N ILE A 558 -24.87 -16.44 25.90
CA ILE A 558 -24.64 -16.59 27.34
C ILE A 558 -24.23 -15.25 27.94
N GLN A 559 -23.29 -14.53 27.32
CA GLN A 559 -22.80 -13.23 27.81
C GLN A 559 -23.92 -12.20 27.89
N LYS A 560 -24.86 -12.22 26.93
CA LYS A 560 -26.00 -11.32 26.86
C LYS A 560 -27.26 -11.86 27.55
N GLN A 561 -27.24 -13.10 28.03
CA GLN A 561 -28.36 -13.75 28.72
C GLN A 561 -29.68 -13.66 27.92
N ILE A 562 -29.61 -13.95 26.63
CA ILE A 562 -30.76 -13.82 25.71
C ILE A 562 -31.88 -14.78 26.13
N SER A 563 -33.08 -14.28 26.39
CA SER A 563 -34.17 -15.15 26.84
C SER A 563 -34.75 -16.01 25.70
N ILE A 564 -35.40 -17.12 26.05
CA ILE A 564 -36.07 -17.97 25.06
C ILE A 564 -37.23 -17.24 24.36
N GLU A 565 -37.91 -16.32 25.05
CA GLU A 565 -38.95 -15.47 24.47
C GLU A 565 -38.38 -14.53 23.41
N GLU A 566 -37.17 -14.01 23.63
CA GLU A 566 -36.46 -13.20 22.63
C GLU A 566 -36.11 -14.04 21.40
N LEU A 567 -35.61 -15.27 21.57
CA LEU A 567 -35.36 -16.20 20.46
C LEU A 567 -36.63 -16.55 19.69
N LYS A 568 -37.74 -16.81 20.39
CA LYS A 568 -39.06 -17.04 19.79
C LYS A 568 -39.51 -15.82 18.97
N LYS A 569 -39.28 -14.61 19.47
CA LYS A 569 -39.55 -13.36 18.73
C LYS A 569 -38.68 -13.22 17.48
N TRP A 570 -37.39 -13.56 17.56
CA TRP A 570 -36.50 -13.64 16.39
C TRP A 570 -37.03 -14.63 15.34
N ASN A 571 -37.46 -15.81 15.77
CA ASN A 571 -38.05 -16.82 14.88
C ASN A 571 -39.32 -16.32 14.17
N VAL A 572 -40.23 -15.68 14.90
CA VAL A 572 -41.45 -15.09 14.31
C VAL A 572 -41.09 -14.00 13.30
N ASN A 573 -40.15 -13.11 13.65
CA ASN A 573 -39.72 -12.03 12.77
C ASN A 573 -39.07 -12.56 11.49
N PHE A 574 -38.09 -13.47 11.60
CA PHE A 574 -37.44 -14.05 10.43
C PHE A 574 -38.39 -14.86 9.56
N SER A 575 -39.29 -15.66 10.15
CA SER A 575 -40.30 -16.40 9.39
C SER A 575 -41.23 -15.45 8.63
N THR A 576 -41.68 -14.36 9.28
CA THR A 576 -42.51 -13.33 8.65
C THR A 576 -41.79 -12.67 7.48
N ILE A 577 -40.53 -12.26 7.67
CA ILE A 577 -39.70 -11.66 6.63
C ILE A 577 -39.53 -12.63 5.46
N ASN A 578 -39.15 -13.88 5.73
CA ASN A 578 -38.90 -14.90 4.71
C ASN A 578 -40.14 -15.22 3.88
N ASN A 579 -41.30 -15.36 4.53
CA ASN A 579 -42.57 -15.62 3.86
C ASN A 579 -43.02 -14.46 2.96
N GLU A 580 -42.71 -13.22 3.33
CA GLU A 580 -43.10 -12.06 2.53
C GLU A 580 -42.09 -11.75 1.42
N ILE A 581 -40.78 -11.71 1.73
CA ILE A 581 -39.74 -11.32 0.75
C ILE A 581 -39.64 -12.31 -0.42
N SER A 582 -39.90 -13.60 -0.16
CA SER A 582 -39.87 -14.66 -1.18
C SER A 582 -40.93 -14.51 -2.28
N LYS A 583 -41.97 -13.69 -2.05
CA LYS A 583 -43.00 -13.36 -3.07
C LYS A 583 -42.47 -12.41 -4.15
N TYR A 584 -41.34 -11.75 -3.92
CA TYR A 584 -40.84 -10.65 -4.74
C TYR A 584 -39.46 -10.95 -5.34
N LYS A 585 -39.43 -11.63 -6.49
CA LYS A 585 -38.19 -12.11 -7.12
C LYS A 585 -37.14 -11.02 -7.38
N ASN A 586 -37.54 -9.78 -7.66
CA ASN A 586 -36.58 -8.71 -7.97
C ASN A 586 -35.78 -8.27 -6.73
N LEU A 587 -36.29 -8.53 -5.52
CA LEU A 587 -35.62 -8.17 -4.27
C LEU A 587 -34.44 -9.08 -3.92
N ASN A 588 -34.29 -10.23 -4.59
CA ASN A 588 -33.18 -11.14 -4.33
C ASN A 588 -31.80 -10.46 -4.46
N LYS A 589 -31.68 -9.45 -5.32
CA LYS A 589 -30.42 -8.70 -5.52
C LYS A 589 -30.02 -7.82 -4.33
N VAL A 590 -30.97 -7.49 -3.46
CA VAL A 590 -30.81 -6.56 -2.33
C VAL A 590 -31.26 -7.19 -1.01
N LYS A 591 -31.39 -8.53 -1.00
CA LYS A 591 -32.06 -9.30 0.06
C LYS A 591 -31.42 -9.06 1.43
N GLY A 592 -30.11 -9.27 1.57
CA GLY A 592 -29.42 -9.11 2.86
C GLY A 592 -29.59 -7.73 3.49
N GLN A 593 -29.41 -6.66 2.70
CA GLN A 593 -29.57 -5.28 3.20
C GLN A 593 -31.03 -4.95 3.54
N LEU A 594 -31.98 -5.40 2.72
CA LEU A 594 -33.39 -5.18 2.99
C LEU A 594 -33.86 -5.95 4.24
N VAL A 595 -33.34 -7.16 4.45
CA VAL A 595 -33.60 -7.93 5.67
C VAL A 595 -33.04 -7.19 6.88
N ALA A 596 -31.81 -6.70 6.83
CA ALA A 596 -31.20 -5.95 7.93
C ALA A 596 -32.06 -4.73 8.32
N ALA A 597 -32.45 -3.91 7.34
CA ALA A 597 -33.35 -2.78 7.56
C ALA A 597 -34.67 -3.24 8.20
N THR A 598 -35.30 -4.28 7.65
CA THR A 598 -36.58 -4.78 8.14
C THR A 598 -36.51 -5.33 9.56
N VAL A 599 -35.44 -6.07 9.89
CA VAL A 599 -35.18 -6.56 11.24
C VAL A 599 -35.08 -5.39 12.22
N ASN A 600 -34.33 -4.35 11.88
CA ASN A 600 -34.19 -3.16 12.71
C ASN A 600 -35.53 -2.45 12.91
N GLY A 601 -36.31 -2.25 11.84
CA GLY A 601 -37.64 -1.63 11.90
C GLY A 601 -38.66 -2.43 12.74
N LEU A 602 -38.64 -3.77 12.66
CA LEU A 602 -39.49 -4.63 13.49
C LEU A 602 -39.05 -4.62 14.97
N ARG A 603 -37.75 -4.52 15.25
CA ARG A 603 -37.21 -4.44 16.61
C ARG A 603 -37.53 -3.10 17.27
N SER A 604 -37.39 -1.98 16.55
CA SER A 604 -37.73 -0.65 17.04
C SER A 604 -39.24 -0.41 17.15
N GLY A 605 -40.04 -1.21 16.45
CA GLY A 605 -41.49 -1.06 16.38
C GLY A 605 -41.96 0.00 15.38
N GLU A 606 -41.05 0.58 14.60
CA GLU A 606 -41.38 1.48 13.48
C GLU A 606 -42.15 0.77 12.37
N VAL A 607 -41.92 -0.53 12.22
CA VAL A 607 -42.54 -1.38 11.21
C VAL A 607 -43.39 -2.45 11.89
N ARG A 608 -44.61 -2.68 11.40
CA ARG A 608 -45.42 -3.84 11.79
C ARG A 608 -45.28 -4.94 10.73
N PRO A 609 -45.44 -6.22 11.11
CA PRO A 609 -45.49 -7.33 10.16
C PRO A 609 -46.45 -7.11 8.98
N SER A 610 -47.58 -6.43 9.20
CA SER A 610 -48.58 -6.11 8.17
C SER A 610 -48.06 -5.15 7.09
N ASP A 611 -47.05 -4.33 7.40
CA ASP A 611 -46.58 -3.25 6.54
C ASP A 611 -45.59 -3.76 5.48
N LEU A 612 -44.93 -4.90 5.75
CA LEU A 612 -43.89 -5.48 4.89
C LEU A 612 -44.35 -5.71 3.46
N LYS A 613 -45.60 -6.17 3.27
CA LYS A 613 -46.19 -6.38 1.95
C LYS A 613 -46.18 -5.10 1.10
N GLY A 614 -46.51 -3.96 1.71
CA GLY A 614 -46.54 -2.67 1.02
C GLY A 614 -45.12 -2.20 0.66
N TYR A 615 -44.18 -2.32 1.60
CA TYR A 615 -42.79 -1.89 1.39
C TYR A 615 -42.08 -2.75 0.34
N TYR A 616 -42.21 -4.06 0.42
CA TYR A 616 -41.57 -4.98 -0.53
C TYR A 616 -42.18 -4.87 -1.92
N ALA A 617 -43.50 -4.68 -2.05
CA ALA A 617 -44.12 -4.39 -3.35
C ALA A 617 -43.57 -3.11 -3.99
N SER A 618 -43.43 -2.04 -3.18
CA SER A 618 -42.91 -0.75 -3.64
C SER A 618 -41.47 -0.86 -4.13
N LEU A 619 -40.59 -1.50 -3.35
CA LEU A 619 -39.20 -1.73 -3.75
C LEU A 619 -39.09 -2.68 -4.95
N ASN A 620 -39.88 -3.74 -5.00
CA ASN A 620 -39.87 -4.70 -6.11
C ASN A 620 -40.25 -4.05 -7.45
N ASN A 621 -41.12 -3.02 -7.42
CA ASN A 621 -41.48 -2.22 -8.59
C ASN A 621 -40.26 -1.49 -9.17
N VAL A 622 -39.39 -0.94 -8.33
CA VAL A 622 -38.33 -0.01 -8.76
C VAL A 622 -36.94 -0.63 -8.85
N VAL A 623 -36.61 -1.63 -8.02
CA VAL A 623 -35.23 -2.16 -7.86
C VAL A 623 -34.62 -2.73 -9.14
N ALA A 624 -35.44 -3.29 -10.03
CA ALA A 624 -34.97 -3.86 -11.28
C ALA A 624 -34.48 -2.77 -12.26
N THR A 625 -35.07 -1.58 -12.18
CA THR A 625 -34.73 -0.44 -13.05
C THR A 625 -33.74 0.49 -12.36
N PHE A 626 -33.94 0.78 -11.08
CA PHE A 626 -33.20 1.77 -10.30
C PHE A 626 -32.45 1.06 -9.16
N SER A 627 -31.54 0.15 -9.48
CA SER A 627 -30.85 -0.70 -8.49
C SER A 627 -30.09 0.13 -7.46
N GLU A 628 -29.22 1.05 -7.90
CA GLU A 628 -28.41 1.88 -7.00
C GLU A 628 -29.26 2.83 -6.15
N SER A 629 -30.26 3.48 -6.74
CA SER A 629 -31.17 4.35 -6.00
C SER A 629 -32.00 3.58 -4.97
N SER A 630 -32.35 2.32 -5.28
CA SER A 630 -33.06 1.42 -4.37
C SER A 630 -32.16 0.93 -3.24
N LEU A 631 -30.88 0.65 -3.51
CA LEU A 631 -29.88 0.33 -2.49
C LEU A 631 -29.69 1.48 -1.50
N ARG A 632 -29.59 2.71 -2.00
CA ARG A 632 -29.54 3.91 -1.15
C ARG A 632 -30.78 4.03 -0.28
N LEU A 633 -31.97 3.85 -0.86
CA LEU A 633 -33.22 3.87 -0.12
C LEU A 633 -33.26 2.78 0.97
N ILE A 634 -32.74 1.58 0.70
CA ILE A 634 -32.64 0.51 1.71
C ILE A 634 -31.69 0.91 2.84
N GLY A 635 -30.55 1.54 2.53
CA GLY A 635 -29.66 2.09 3.54
C GLY A 635 -30.31 3.19 4.39
N ASP A 636 -31.14 4.04 3.78
CA ASP A 636 -31.92 5.05 4.51
C ASP A 636 -32.99 4.39 5.41
N LEU A 637 -33.62 3.31 4.93
CA LEU A 637 -34.59 2.52 5.71
C LEU A 637 -33.96 1.83 6.92
N GLU A 638 -32.72 1.39 6.79
CA GLU A 638 -31.98 0.79 7.90
C GLU A 638 -31.79 1.78 9.06
N ARG A 639 -31.71 3.08 8.76
CA ARG A 639 -31.63 4.15 9.77
C ARG A 639 -32.99 4.51 10.33
N SER A 640 -33.99 4.74 9.48
CA SER A 640 -35.37 4.97 9.90
C SER A 640 -36.37 4.69 8.78
N PHE A 641 -37.38 3.88 9.10
CA PHE A 641 -38.51 3.63 8.20
C PHE A 641 -39.44 4.83 8.12
N LEU A 642 -39.59 5.57 9.23
CA LEU A 642 -40.45 6.74 9.29
C LEU A 642 -39.94 7.88 8.39
N GLU A 643 -38.63 8.16 8.43
CA GLU A 643 -38.04 9.23 7.60
C GLU A 643 -38.03 8.87 6.11
N SER A 644 -37.85 7.58 5.80
CA SER A 644 -37.78 7.07 4.42
C SER A 644 -39.15 6.79 3.79
N LYS A 645 -40.23 6.88 4.57
CA LYS A 645 -41.60 6.62 4.11
C LYS A 645 -42.00 7.39 2.85
N PRO A 646 -41.71 8.71 2.70
CA PRO A 646 -42.06 9.44 1.48
C PRO A 646 -41.38 8.90 0.21
N ALA A 647 -40.15 8.38 0.33
CA ALA A 647 -39.44 7.79 -0.81
C ALA A 647 -40.00 6.40 -1.16
N LEU A 648 -40.38 5.60 -0.15
CA LEU A 648 -41.10 4.33 -0.36
C LEU A 648 -42.47 4.53 -1.02
N ASP A 649 -43.25 5.48 -0.50
CA ASP A 649 -44.56 5.82 -1.06
C ASP A 649 -44.42 6.29 -2.52
N PHE A 650 -43.40 7.10 -2.80
CA PHE A 650 -43.07 7.49 -4.17
C PHE A 650 -42.74 6.29 -5.06
N ALA A 651 -41.89 5.36 -4.61
CA ALA A 651 -41.52 4.16 -5.37
C ALA A 651 -42.74 3.32 -5.81
N ASN A 652 -43.80 3.30 -5.00
CA ASN A 652 -45.07 2.65 -5.35
C ASN A 652 -45.81 3.34 -6.51
N THR A 653 -45.62 4.66 -6.67
CA THR A 653 -46.26 5.46 -7.74
C THR A 653 -45.47 5.46 -9.06
N VAL A 654 -44.26 4.89 -9.07
CA VAL A 654 -43.39 4.86 -10.26
C VAL A 654 -44.00 3.96 -11.35
N THR A 655 -44.48 4.58 -12.42
CA THR A 655 -45.05 3.90 -13.59
C THR A 655 -44.00 3.43 -14.59
N GLU A 656 -44.38 2.58 -15.54
CA GLU A 656 -43.48 2.17 -16.63
C GLU A 656 -43.03 3.35 -17.51
N LYS A 657 -43.93 4.30 -17.76
CA LYS A 657 -43.61 5.54 -18.49
C LYS A 657 -42.54 6.36 -17.78
N TYR A 658 -42.56 6.38 -16.46
CA TYR A 658 -41.54 7.05 -15.65
C TYR A 658 -40.16 6.41 -15.84
N LYS A 659 -40.11 5.07 -15.71
CA LYS A 659 -38.88 4.26 -15.90
C LYS A 659 -38.27 4.48 -17.28
N GLN A 660 -39.09 4.44 -18.33
CA GLN A 660 -38.65 4.65 -19.71
C GLN A 660 -38.06 6.05 -19.93
N LEU A 661 -38.68 7.10 -19.37
CA LEU A 661 -38.15 8.46 -19.48
C LEU A 661 -36.83 8.62 -18.74
N ALA A 662 -36.70 8.08 -17.52
CA ALA A 662 -35.45 8.12 -16.76
C ALA A 662 -34.32 7.38 -17.50
N GLN A 663 -34.59 6.21 -18.07
CA GLN A 663 -33.63 5.46 -18.89
C GLN A 663 -33.26 6.21 -20.17
N ALA A 664 -34.23 6.88 -20.82
CA ALA A 664 -33.95 7.71 -21.98
C ALA A 664 -33.02 8.88 -21.65
N ILE A 665 -33.24 9.54 -20.51
CA ILE A 665 -32.35 10.61 -20.00
C ILE A 665 -30.93 10.08 -19.76
N LEU A 666 -30.78 8.95 -19.07
CA LEU A 666 -29.48 8.31 -18.84
C LEU A 666 -28.77 7.98 -20.17
N LYS A 667 -29.50 7.40 -21.13
CA LYS A 667 -28.95 7.06 -22.44
C LYS A 667 -28.56 8.29 -23.24
N ASN A 668 -29.40 9.32 -23.25
CA ASN A 668 -29.16 10.54 -24.02
C ASN A 668 -28.03 11.36 -23.44
N SER A 669 -27.92 11.48 -22.12
CA SER A 669 -26.79 12.15 -21.45
C SER A 669 -25.47 11.44 -21.69
N LYS A 670 -25.43 10.11 -21.56
CA LYS A 670 -24.26 9.31 -21.93
C LYS A 670 -23.87 9.48 -23.39
N ALA A 671 -24.83 9.39 -24.31
CA ALA A 671 -24.57 9.57 -25.73
C ALA A 671 -24.14 11.01 -26.10
N ALA A 672 -24.44 11.97 -25.23
CA ALA A 672 -24.00 13.36 -25.35
C ALA A 672 -22.66 13.63 -24.65
N GLU A 673 -21.96 12.59 -24.16
CA GLU A 673 -20.66 12.68 -23.45
C GLU A 673 -20.73 13.13 -21.98
N PHE A 674 -21.92 13.08 -21.34
CA PHE A 674 -22.14 13.44 -19.92
C PHE A 674 -22.65 12.25 -19.10
N GLU A 675 -21.92 11.14 -19.15
CA GLU A 675 -22.31 9.91 -18.43
C GLU A 675 -22.42 10.13 -16.92
N ASP A 676 -21.51 10.89 -16.31
CA ASP A 676 -21.48 11.10 -14.87
C ASP A 676 -22.74 11.80 -14.35
N TRP A 677 -23.22 12.83 -15.05
CA TRP A 677 -24.47 13.50 -14.72
C TRP A 677 -25.66 12.53 -14.83
N GLY A 678 -25.72 11.79 -15.94
CA GLY A 678 -26.78 10.81 -16.19
C GLY A 678 -26.84 9.75 -15.12
N LYS A 679 -25.66 9.24 -14.71
CA LYS A 679 -25.51 8.24 -13.67
C LYS A 679 -25.91 8.79 -12.31
N ASP A 680 -25.42 9.96 -11.88
CA ASP A 680 -25.84 10.56 -10.59
C ASP A 680 -27.34 10.78 -10.53
N PHE A 681 -27.94 11.32 -11.60
CA PHE A 681 -29.37 11.50 -11.71
C PHE A 681 -30.11 10.16 -11.53
N PHE A 682 -29.69 9.12 -12.24
CA PHE A 682 -30.35 7.82 -12.23
C PHE A 682 -30.16 7.08 -10.90
N ASP A 683 -28.99 7.20 -10.28
CA ASP A 683 -28.64 6.59 -8.99
C ASP A 683 -29.30 7.29 -7.79
N THR A 684 -29.84 8.50 -7.97
CA THR A 684 -30.50 9.29 -6.90
C THR A 684 -31.98 9.58 -7.15
N ILE A 685 -32.57 8.98 -8.19
CA ILE A 685 -33.90 9.37 -8.66
C ILE A 685 -35.01 9.13 -7.62
N LEU A 686 -34.93 8.07 -6.81
CA LEU A 686 -35.92 7.79 -5.75
C LEU A 686 -35.79 8.73 -4.56
N GLN A 687 -34.59 9.29 -4.32
CA GLN A 687 -34.35 10.30 -3.30
C GLN A 687 -34.82 11.68 -3.77
N LYS A 688 -34.49 12.05 -5.03
CA LYS A 688 -34.85 13.35 -5.63
C LYS A 688 -36.35 13.43 -6.00
N ARG A 689 -36.99 12.31 -6.33
CA ARG A 689 -38.42 12.17 -6.65
C ARG A 689 -38.94 13.18 -7.70
N PRO A 690 -38.25 13.36 -8.85
CA PRO A 690 -38.73 14.29 -9.87
C PRO A 690 -40.08 13.83 -10.42
N THR A 691 -40.94 14.80 -10.77
CA THR A 691 -42.26 14.51 -11.33
C THR A 691 -42.16 14.02 -12.78
N LEU A 692 -43.22 13.39 -13.28
CA LEU A 692 -43.26 12.92 -14.67
C LEU A 692 -43.09 14.07 -15.68
N ASP A 693 -43.60 15.26 -15.37
CA ASP A 693 -43.46 16.43 -16.26
C ASP A 693 -42.04 17.00 -16.24
N GLN A 694 -41.36 16.97 -15.09
CA GLN A 694 -39.93 17.29 -15.02
C GLN A 694 -39.11 16.31 -15.87
N LEU A 695 -39.39 15.00 -15.81
CA LEU A 695 -38.71 14.02 -16.66
C LEU A 695 -38.94 14.25 -18.15
N LYS A 696 -40.16 14.61 -18.57
CA LYS A 696 -40.42 14.94 -19.98
C LYS A 696 -39.58 16.13 -20.44
N LYS A 697 -39.50 17.17 -19.60
CA LYS A 697 -38.72 18.37 -19.88
C LYS A 697 -37.22 18.06 -19.98
N TRP A 698 -36.66 17.35 -19.02
CA TRP A 698 -35.25 16.94 -19.03
C TRP A 698 -34.93 15.99 -20.19
N ASN A 699 -35.83 15.08 -20.55
CA ASN A 699 -35.63 14.24 -21.72
C ASN A 699 -35.59 15.09 -23.01
N GLY A 700 -36.44 16.10 -23.15
CA GLY A 700 -36.40 17.05 -24.27
C GLY A 700 -35.09 17.85 -24.34
N LEU A 701 -34.60 18.31 -23.19
CA LEU A 701 -33.29 18.96 -23.05
C LEU A 701 -32.16 18.05 -23.51
N TRP A 702 -32.11 16.82 -23.03
CA TRP A 702 -31.04 15.87 -23.38
C TRP A 702 -31.09 15.41 -24.83
N ILE A 703 -32.28 15.31 -25.44
CA ILE A 703 -32.41 15.09 -26.88
C ILE A 703 -31.81 16.25 -27.67
N SER A 704 -32.11 17.50 -27.28
CA SER A 704 -31.60 18.71 -27.94
C SER A 704 -30.07 18.82 -27.78
N THR A 705 -29.58 18.52 -26.57
CA THR A 705 -28.15 18.49 -26.23
C THR A 705 -27.42 17.44 -27.06
N LEU A 706 -27.92 16.20 -27.14
CA LEU A 706 -27.36 15.15 -27.97
C LEU A 706 -27.31 15.55 -29.46
N ALA A 707 -28.36 16.18 -29.96
CA ALA A 707 -28.42 16.65 -31.34
C ALA A 707 -27.40 17.75 -31.62
N PHE A 708 -27.16 18.65 -30.66
CA PHE A 708 -26.11 19.66 -30.73
C PHE A 708 -24.72 19.02 -30.71
N VAL A 709 -24.39 18.21 -29.70
CA VAL A 709 -23.08 17.54 -29.55
C VAL A 709 -22.71 16.78 -30.81
N LYS A 710 -23.64 16.00 -31.39
CA LYS A 710 -23.39 15.27 -32.65
C LYS A 710 -23.05 16.19 -33.83
N ARG A 711 -23.77 17.31 -33.98
CA ARG A 711 -23.50 18.27 -35.06
C ARG A 711 -22.18 19.00 -34.85
N ASP A 712 -21.87 19.31 -33.60
CA ASP A 712 -20.67 20.05 -33.21
C ASP A 712 -19.42 19.20 -33.38
N SER A 713 -19.40 17.99 -32.80
CA SER A 713 -18.29 17.04 -32.92
C SER A 713 -18.00 16.65 -34.37
N ALA A 714 -19.01 16.60 -35.24
CA ALA A 714 -18.83 16.33 -36.67
C ALA A 714 -18.09 17.45 -37.45
N ARG A 715 -17.94 18.65 -36.86
CA ARG A 715 -17.27 19.80 -37.47
C ARG A 715 -15.82 19.96 -36.99
N VAL A 716 -15.40 19.19 -35.99
CA VAL A 716 -14.10 19.29 -35.33
C VAL A 716 -13.05 18.47 -36.11
N ASP A 717 -11.90 19.07 -36.40
CA ASP A 717 -10.72 18.34 -36.90
C ASP A 717 -9.88 17.83 -35.70
N MET A 718 -9.11 16.75 -35.87
CA MET A 718 -8.30 16.13 -34.80
C MET A 718 -7.39 17.11 -34.04
N VAL A 719 -6.94 18.19 -34.67
CA VAL A 719 -6.00 19.16 -34.07
C VAL A 719 -6.69 20.09 -33.05
N THR A 720 -8.00 20.34 -33.19
CA THR A 720 -8.76 21.27 -32.32
C THR A 720 -9.66 20.57 -31.30
N GLU A 721 -9.68 19.23 -31.31
CA GLU A 721 -10.64 18.41 -30.58
C GLU A 721 -10.69 18.66 -29.08
N MET A 722 -9.53 18.81 -28.45
CA MET A 722 -9.44 19.01 -26.99
C MET A 722 -10.08 20.34 -26.55
N ARG A 723 -9.84 21.44 -27.28
CA ARG A 723 -10.39 22.76 -26.96
C ARG A 723 -11.90 22.82 -27.23
N SER A 724 -12.34 22.22 -28.34
CA SER A 724 -13.77 22.15 -28.69
C SER A 724 -14.55 21.30 -27.70
N LYS A 725 -13.94 20.23 -27.15
CA LYS A 725 -14.56 19.41 -26.10
C LYS A 725 -14.80 20.19 -24.80
N TRP A 726 -13.80 20.90 -24.29
CA TRP A 726 -13.97 21.72 -23.08
C TRP A 726 -15.04 22.81 -23.25
N ALA A 727 -15.03 23.51 -24.39
CA ALA A 727 -16.05 24.53 -24.67
C ALA A 727 -17.46 23.92 -24.74
N ARG A 728 -17.58 22.71 -25.31
CA ARG A 728 -18.85 21.98 -25.38
C ARG A 728 -19.34 21.56 -24.00
N GLU A 729 -18.44 21.11 -23.12
CA GLU A 729 -18.73 20.80 -21.72
C GLU A 729 -19.31 22.01 -20.97
N GLU A 730 -18.68 23.18 -21.09
CA GLU A 730 -19.19 24.42 -20.49
C GLU A 730 -20.56 24.82 -21.03
N ILE A 731 -20.77 24.75 -22.35
CA ILE A 731 -22.06 25.04 -22.99
C ILE A 731 -23.16 24.15 -22.44
N VAL A 732 -22.91 22.84 -22.37
CA VAL A 732 -23.93 21.89 -21.89
C VAL A 732 -24.22 22.11 -20.40
N GLN A 733 -23.22 22.49 -19.60
CA GLN A 733 -23.44 22.82 -18.19
C GLN A 733 -24.35 24.05 -18.02
N ILE A 734 -24.15 25.09 -18.84
CA ILE A 734 -25.05 26.26 -18.88
C ILE A 734 -26.46 25.81 -19.33
N ALA A 735 -26.53 25.02 -20.40
CA ALA A 735 -27.78 24.52 -20.96
C ALA A 735 -28.60 23.68 -19.98
N ILE A 736 -27.95 22.83 -19.17
CA ILE A 736 -28.61 22.05 -18.11
C ILE A 736 -29.19 22.99 -17.03
N ASN A 737 -28.41 23.98 -16.61
CA ASN A 737 -28.80 24.91 -15.55
C ASN A 737 -29.93 25.86 -15.98
N GLU A 738 -29.96 26.23 -17.25
CA GLU A 738 -30.93 27.18 -17.83
C GLU A 738 -32.02 26.50 -18.66
N GLU A 739 -32.03 25.15 -18.66
CA GLU A 739 -33.00 24.29 -19.33
C GLU A 739 -33.18 24.55 -20.83
N TRP A 740 -32.08 24.70 -21.57
CA TRP A 740 -32.10 25.03 -22.99
C TRP A 740 -32.80 23.97 -23.85
N GLY A 741 -33.54 24.44 -24.86
CA GLY A 741 -34.13 23.62 -25.91
C GLY A 741 -33.37 23.69 -27.23
N GLU A 742 -33.87 22.99 -28.24
CA GLU A 742 -33.28 23.00 -29.60
C GLU A 742 -33.14 24.43 -30.17
N GLN A 743 -34.09 25.33 -29.88
CA GLN A 743 -34.04 26.71 -30.39
C GLN A 743 -32.84 27.50 -29.83
N ASP A 744 -32.45 27.26 -28.58
CA ASP A 744 -31.32 27.94 -27.94
C ASP A 744 -30.01 27.46 -28.54
N TYR A 745 -29.85 26.13 -28.73
CA TYR A 745 -28.71 25.56 -29.44
C TYR A 745 -28.61 26.04 -30.90
N ARG A 746 -29.74 26.19 -31.60
CA ARG A 746 -29.76 26.76 -32.96
C ARG A 746 -29.34 28.23 -32.98
N SER A 747 -29.76 29.00 -31.98
CA SER A 747 -29.34 30.38 -31.81
C SER A 747 -27.85 30.47 -31.49
N LEU A 748 -27.32 29.56 -30.65
CA LEU A 748 -25.89 29.43 -30.39
C LEU A 748 -25.11 29.17 -31.66
N GLU A 749 -25.52 28.18 -32.46
CA GLU A 749 -24.87 27.85 -33.75
C GLU A 749 -24.88 29.04 -34.72
N ALA A 750 -25.98 29.79 -34.77
CA ALA A 750 -26.12 30.94 -35.67
C ALA A 750 -25.27 32.15 -35.23
N ILE A 751 -25.26 32.45 -33.93
CA ILE A 751 -24.52 33.59 -33.37
C ILE A 751 -23.01 33.30 -33.34
N SER A 752 -22.61 32.12 -32.86
CA SER A 752 -21.20 31.72 -32.82
C SER A 752 -20.55 31.67 -34.20
N ALA A 753 -21.30 31.41 -35.27
CA ALA A 753 -20.77 31.44 -36.63
C ALA A 753 -20.14 32.79 -37.03
N LEU A 754 -20.57 33.91 -36.42
CA LEU A 754 -19.94 35.22 -36.63
C LEU A 754 -18.50 35.29 -36.13
N ALA A 755 -18.18 34.50 -35.09
CA ALA A 755 -16.90 34.56 -34.41
C ALA A 755 -15.72 34.27 -35.34
N VAL A 756 -15.94 33.54 -36.45
CA VAL A 756 -14.92 33.28 -37.49
C VAL A 756 -14.28 34.57 -38.05
N ASN A 757 -14.94 35.71 -37.90
CA ASN A 757 -14.43 37.01 -38.34
C ASN A 757 -13.55 37.70 -37.28
N LYS A 758 -13.40 37.14 -36.08
CA LYS A 758 -12.36 37.52 -35.12
C LYS A 758 -11.06 36.82 -35.52
N PHE A 759 -9.97 37.57 -35.57
CA PHE A 759 -8.65 37.07 -36.00
C PHE A 759 -8.20 35.80 -35.26
N MET A 760 -8.57 35.63 -33.99
CA MET A 760 -8.17 34.47 -33.17
C MET A 760 -9.10 33.25 -33.29
N CYS A 761 -10.20 33.34 -34.04
CA CYS A 761 -11.25 32.31 -34.10
C CYS A 761 -11.50 31.75 -35.50
N ASP A 762 -10.80 32.26 -36.52
CA ASP A 762 -10.99 31.93 -37.94
C ASP A 762 -10.78 30.44 -38.27
N ASN A 763 -9.84 29.81 -37.57
CA ASN A 763 -9.48 28.40 -37.72
C ASN A 763 -10.44 27.44 -37.00
N LEU A 764 -11.39 27.94 -36.21
CA LEU A 764 -12.37 27.11 -35.50
C LEU A 764 -13.57 26.81 -36.40
N LYS A 765 -13.91 25.53 -36.55
CA LYS A 765 -15.01 25.05 -37.41
C LYS A 765 -16.29 24.71 -36.66
N ASP A 766 -16.16 24.29 -35.40
CA ASP A 766 -17.27 23.93 -34.53
C ASP A 766 -17.89 25.15 -33.83
N ALA A 767 -19.15 25.03 -33.43
CA ALA A 767 -19.90 26.09 -32.78
C ALA A 767 -19.42 26.31 -31.34
N SER A 768 -19.01 25.25 -30.63
CA SER A 768 -18.55 25.36 -29.25
C SER A 768 -17.28 26.18 -29.12
N GLY A 769 -16.25 25.85 -29.89
CA GLY A 769 -14.99 26.58 -29.95
C GLY A 769 -15.19 28.03 -30.38
N ARG A 770 -16.07 28.28 -31.36
CA ARG A 770 -16.44 29.64 -31.77
C ARG A 770 -17.14 30.44 -30.68
N ALA A 771 -18.09 29.83 -29.96
CA ALA A 771 -18.77 30.47 -28.84
C ALA A 771 -17.78 30.79 -27.70
N SER A 772 -16.90 29.86 -27.36
CA SER A 772 -15.82 30.07 -26.38
C SER A 772 -14.89 31.22 -26.80
N CYS A 773 -14.44 31.24 -28.06
CA CYS A 773 -13.58 32.30 -28.59
C CYS A 773 -14.29 33.67 -28.65
N ALA A 774 -15.61 33.68 -28.83
CA ALA A 774 -16.42 34.89 -28.86
C ALA A 774 -16.71 35.47 -27.46
N GLY A 775 -16.59 34.67 -26.40
CA GLY A 775 -17.02 34.98 -25.04
C GLY A 775 -18.26 34.18 -24.67
N LEU A 776 -18.06 33.00 -24.10
CA LEU A 776 -19.13 32.04 -23.82
C LEU A 776 -20.22 32.60 -22.89
N ASP A 777 -19.84 33.43 -21.92
CA ASP A 777 -20.74 34.07 -20.95
C ASP A 777 -21.86 34.92 -21.56
N SER A 778 -21.76 35.27 -22.85
CA SER A 778 -22.80 36.01 -23.57
C SER A 778 -23.95 35.11 -24.06
N PHE A 779 -23.73 33.80 -24.13
CA PHE A 779 -24.73 32.79 -24.54
C PHE A 779 -25.46 32.26 -23.30
N SER A 780 -26.46 32.99 -22.84
CA SER A 780 -27.23 32.67 -21.62
C SER A 780 -28.61 33.32 -21.69
N ASN A 781 -29.58 32.76 -20.96
CA ASN A 781 -30.93 33.27 -20.74
C ASN A 781 -30.99 34.37 -19.66
N LYS A 782 -29.85 34.73 -19.06
CA LYS A 782 -29.76 35.81 -18.06
C LYS A 782 -30.02 37.19 -18.71
N PRO A 783 -30.39 38.20 -17.90
CA PRO A 783 -30.66 39.54 -18.42
C PRO A 783 -29.50 40.12 -19.23
N LYS A 784 -29.83 40.81 -20.33
CA LYS A 784 -28.90 41.47 -21.26
C LYS A 784 -27.92 40.52 -21.97
N LYS A 785 -28.22 39.20 -22.02
CA LYS A 785 -27.45 38.19 -22.75
C LYS A 785 -28.13 37.83 -24.08
N PHE A 786 -27.47 37.06 -24.96
CA PHE A 786 -28.00 36.79 -26.30
C PHE A 786 -29.34 36.04 -26.31
N PHE A 787 -29.59 35.20 -25.30
CA PHE A 787 -30.82 34.41 -25.18
C PHE A 787 -31.76 34.96 -24.11
N ASP A 788 -31.54 36.19 -23.65
CA ASP A 788 -32.48 36.88 -22.77
C ASP A 788 -33.91 36.80 -23.39
N PRO A 789 -34.88 36.22 -22.66
CA PRO A 789 -36.24 36.07 -23.14
C PRO A 789 -36.89 37.40 -23.59
N GLU A 790 -36.49 38.54 -23.03
CA GLU A 790 -37.00 39.86 -23.42
C GLU A 790 -36.63 40.23 -24.86
N PHE A 791 -35.49 39.71 -25.35
CA PHE A 791 -34.99 39.99 -26.69
C PHE A 791 -35.65 39.15 -27.79
N LYS A 792 -36.50 38.16 -27.44
CA LYS A 792 -37.28 37.34 -28.40
C LYS A 792 -36.46 36.82 -29.59
N ASN A 793 -35.24 36.34 -29.32
CA ASN A 793 -34.30 35.82 -30.32
C ASN A 793 -33.84 36.83 -31.41
N ARG A 794 -33.96 38.16 -31.18
CA ARG A 794 -33.56 39.18 -32.17
C ARG A 794 -32.08 39.08 -32.59
N TYR A 795 -31.20 38.61 -31.69
CA TYR A 795 -29.77 38.45 -31.98
C TYR A 795 -29.46 37.33 -32.97
N THR A 796 -30.30 36.30 -33.07
CA THR A 796 -30.15 35.25 -34.09
C THR A 796 -30.38 35.81 -35.50
N ALA A 797 -31.34 36.73 -35.66
CA ALA A 797 -31.57 37.44 -36.92
C ALA A 797 -30.46 38.46 -37.21
N LEU A 798 -30.05 39.23 -36.19
CA LEU A 798 -28.97 40.20 -36.31
C LEU A 798 -27.66 39.54 -36.71
N ALA A 799 -27.33 38.37 -36.16
CA ALA A 799 -26.13 37.63 -36.51
C ALA A 799 -26.06 37.25 -38.00
N LYS A 800 -27.20 36.93 -38.61
CA LYS A 800 -27.28 36.67 -40.06
C LYS A 800 -26.98 37.92 -40.89
N LYS A 801 -27.45 39.10 -40.45
CA LYS A 801 -27.15 40.38 -41.11
C LYS A 801 -25.68 40.74 -41.02
N PHE A 802 -25.07 40.62 -39.83
CA PHE A 802 -23.64 40.85 -39.63
C PHE A 802 -22.78 39.90 -40.50
N ASN A 803 -23.17 38.63 -40.64
CA ASN A 803 -22.49 37.72 -41.56
C ASN A 803 -22.59 38.20 -43.02
N GLY A 804 -23.73 38.79 -43.40
CA GLY A 804 -23.89 39.46 -44.69
C GLY A 804 -22.96 40.67 -44.86
N TYR A 805 -22.80 41.47 -43.81
CA TYR A 805 -21.89 42.61 -43.78
C TYR A 805 -20.44 42.19 -44.02
N MET A 806 -19.99 41.12 -43.34
CA MET A 806 -18.61 40.62 -43.51
C MET A 806 -18.30 40.15 -44.94
N LYS A 807 -19.31 39.73 -45.71
CA LYS A 807 -19.15 39.32 -47.12
C LYS A 807 -19.01 40.48 -48.10
N ILE A 808 -19.53 41.66 -47.77
CA ILE A 808 -19.46 42.84 -48.65
C ILE A 808 -18.32 43.79 -48.26
N LEU A 809 -17.82 43.72 -47.03
CA LEU A 809 -16.67 44.49 -46.56
C LEU A 809 -15.38 43.70 -46.79
N THR A 810 -14.91 43.56 -48.05
CA THR A 810 -13.74 42.72 -48.38
C THR A 810 -12.43 43.48 -48.58
N GLY A 811 -12.48 44.80 -48.80
CA GLY A 811 -11.30 45.63 -49.00
C GLY A 811 -10.42 45.76 -47.76
N PHE A 812 -9.10 45.86 -47.94
CA PHE A 812 -8.13 46.04 -46.85
C PHE A 812 -8.40 47.32 -46.05
N GLU A 813 -8.82 48.37 -46.76
CA GLU A 813 -9.25 49.65 -46.21
C GLU A 813 -10.42 49.56 -45.21
N LEU A 814 -11.21 48.48 -45.23
CA LEU A 814 -12.40 48.29 -44.39
C LEU A 814 -12.13 47.29 -43.25
N SER A 815 -10.89 46.81 -43.11
CA SER A 815 -10.49 45.84 -42.08
C SER A 815 -10.76 46.37 -40.66
N SER A 816 -10.48 47.64 -40.40
CA SER A 816 -10.76 48.29 -39.11
C SER A 816 -12.25 48.27 -38.78
N LEU A 817 -13.10 48.66 -39.73
CA LEU A 817 -14.56 48.66 -39.57
C LEU A 817 -15.11 47.24 -39.34
N ARG A 818 -14.55 46.22 -40.00
CA ARG A 818 -14.93 44.83 -39.75
C ARG A 818 -14.64 44.42 -38.31
N SER A 819 -13.44 44.76 -37.80
CA SER A 819 -13.09 44.48 -36.41
C SER A 819 -14.07 45.18 -35.47
N GLU A 820 -14.31 46.48 -35.68
CA GLU A 820 -15.22 47.28 -34.85
C GLU A 820 -16.65 46.70 -34.81
N LEU A 821 -17.18 46.25 -35.96
CA LEU A 821 -18.49 45.59 -36.03
C LEU A 821 -18.53 44.30 -35.21
N ILE A 822 -17.51 43.44 -35.35
CA ILE A 822 -17.47 42.14 -34.68
C ILE A 822 -17.20 42.29 -33.18
N ASP A 823 -16.31 43.20 -32.79
CA ASP A 823 -15.98 43.49 -31.39
C ASP A 823 -17.18 44.11 -30.67
N SER A 824 -17.88 45.04 -31.32
CA SER A 824 -19.12 45.63 -30.80
C SER A 824 -20.23 44.60 -30.64
N PHE A 825 -20.34 43.62 -31.54
CA PHE A 825 -21.34 42.56 -31.45
C PHE A 825 -21.14 41.67 -30.22
N PHE A 826 -19.88 41.29 -29.92
CA PHE A 826 -19.55 40.28 -28.90
C PHE A 826 -19.10 40.82 -27.54
N GLY A 827 -18.57 42.05 -27.44
CA GLY A 827 -18.04 42.57 -26.17
C GLY A 827 -19.09 42.66 -25.05
N TYR A 828 -20.23 43.26 -25.37
CA TYR A 828 -21.49 43.18 -24.63
C TYR A 828 -22.57 43.13 -25.70
N PRO A 829 -23.61 42.26 -25.61
CA PRO A 829 -24.57 42.12 -26.70
C PRO A 829 -25.04 43.47 -27.20
N ILE A 830 -24.74 43.76 -28.47
CA ILE A 830 -24.89 45.09 -29.05
C ILE A 830 -26.34 45.55 -28.93
N TRP A 831 -26.55 46.77 -28.43
CA TRP A 831 -27.90 47.34 -28.23
C TRP A 831 -28.75 46.58 -27.19
N SER A 832 -28.12 45.87 -26.26
CA SER A 832 -28.79 45.23 -25.12
C SER A 832 -29.53 46.20 -24.21
N GLU A 833 -29.21 47.49 -24.24
CA GLU A 833 -29.92 48.53 -23.46
C GLU A 833 -31.01 49.22 -24.28
N CYS A 834 -31.13 48.88 -25.57
CA CYS A 834 -32.17 49.43 -26.41
C CYS A 834 -33.49 48.66 -26.26
N ASP A 835 -34.58 49.42 -26.14
CA ASP A 835 -35.93 48.89 -26.36
C ASP A 835 -36.10 48.35 -27.80
N ASN A 836 -37.22 47.68 -28.06
CA ASN A 836 -37.46 47.04 -29.36
C ASN A 836 -37.56 48.04 -30.52
N ALA A 837 -38.07 49.25 -30.30
CA ALA A 837 -38.21 50.25 -31.34
C ALA A 837 -36.85 50.89 -31.70
N ALA A 838 -36.06 51.24 -30.68
CA ALA A 838 -34.71 51.76 -30.84
C ALA A 838 -33.78 50.72 -31.47
N PHE A 839 -33.87 49.45 -31.05
CA PHE A 839 -33.14 48.34 -31.68
C PHE A 839 -33.45 48.23 -33.17
N ALA A 840 -34.73 48.17 -33.55
CA ALA A 840 -35.14 48.05 -34.95
C ALA A 840 -34.67 49.26 -35.79
N LYS A 841 -34.75 50.47 -35.24
CA LYS A 841 -34.27 51.69 -35.91
C LYS A 841 -32.75 51.65 -36.14
N LYS A 842 -31.98 51.29 -35.12
CA LYS A 842 -30.51 51.15 -35.23
C LYS A 842 -30.12 50.05 -36.20
N GLU A 843 -30.82 48.92 -36.18
CA GLU A 843 -30.59 47.82 -37.11
C GLU A 843 -30.78 48.23 -38.59
N VAL A 844 -31.88 48.94 -38.90
CA VAL A 844 -32.14 49.46 -40.26
C VAL A 844 -31.12 50.51 -40.68
N LEU A 845 -30.75 51.40 -39.75
CA LEU A 845 -29.75 52.44 -40.00
C LEU A 845 -28.38 51.83 -40.31
N LEU A 846 -27.93 50.87 -39.49
CA LEU A 846 -26.66 50.17 -39.67
C LEU A 846 -26.63 49.45 -41.02
N ASP A 847 -27.70 48.74 -41.40
CA ASP A 847 -27.80 48.05 -42.69
C ASP A 847 -27.59 49.00 -43.87
N LYS A 848 -28.20 50.18 -43.81
CA LYS A 848 -28.06 51.21 -44.84
C LYS A 848 -26.63 51.77 -44.89
N GLN A 849 -26.05 52.07 -43.74
CA GLN A 849 -24.70 52.64 -43.63
C GLN A 849 -23.64 51.64 -44.14
N VAL A 850 -23.71 50.38 -43.73
CA VAL A 850 -22.76 49.33 -44.15
C VAL A 850 -22.86 49.04 -45.66
N LYS A 851 -24.07 49.07 -46.25
CA LYS A 851 -24.22 48.92 -47.70
C LYS A 851 -23.72 50.14 -48.48
N ALA A 852 -23.81 51.33 -47.90
CA ALA A 852 -23.31 52.55 -48.51
C ALA A 852 -21.78 52.60 -48.49
N ILE A 853 -21.15 52.30 -47.35
CA ILE A 853 -19.69 52.40 -47.19
C ILE A 853 -18.93 51.45 -48.12
N ALA A 854 -19.49 50.26 -48.37
CA ALA A 854 -18.91 49.27 -49.29
C ALA A 854 -18.77 49.76 -50.75
N LYS A 855 -19.39 50.91 -51.12
CA LYS A 855 -19.36 51.49 -52.47
C LYS A 855 -18.63 52.83 -52.55
N ILE A 856 -18.06 53.33 -51.45
CA ILE A 856 -17.43 54.65 -51.39
C ILE A 856 -15.94 54.53 -51.70
N GLU A 857 -15.50 55.21 -52.77
CA GLU A 857 -14.09 55.31 -53.16
C GLU A 857 -13.37 56.50 -52.49
N ASP A 858 -14.11 57.55 -52.11
CA ASP A 858 -13.57 58.75 -51.47
C ASP A 858 -13.21 58.51 -49.99
N VAL A 859 -11.95 58.72 -49.64
CA VAL A 859 -11.39 58.41 -48.30
C VAL A 859 -12.03 59.26 -47.19
N PHE A 860 -12.31 60.54 -47.44
CA PHE A 860 -12.90 61.43 -46.42
C PHE A 860 -14.37 61.08 -46.16
N ARG A 861 -15.14 60.78 -47.22
CA ARG A 861 -16.53 60.33 -47.10
C ARG A 861 -16.62 58.95 -46.44
N ARG A 862 -15.64 58.08 -46.68
CA ARG A 862 -15.55 56.78 -46.01
C ARG A 862 -15.32 56.98 -44.52
N TRP A 863 -14.34 57.80 -44.14
CA TRP A 863 -14.03 58.06 -42.74
C TRP A 863 -15.19 58.68 -41.95
N ASP A 864 -15.93 59.64 -42.53
CA ASP A 864 -17.12 60.18 -41.87
C ASP A 864 -18.23 59.12 -41.73
N LEU A 865 -18.39 58.23 -42.70
CA LEU A 865 -19.37 57.14 -42.60
C LEU A 865 -18.94 56.04 -41.60
N GLU A 866 -17.64 55.76 -41.46
CA GLU A 866 -17.10 54.88 -40.39
C GLU A 866 -17.41 55.47 -39.01
N ARG A 867 -17.17 56.78 -38.82
CA ARG A 867 -17.51 57.49 -37.59
C ARG A 867 -19.02 57.39 -37.28
N GLN A 868 -19.87 57.61 -38.27
CA GLN A 868 -21.33 57.47 -38.12
C GLN A 868 -21.75 56.01 -37.82
N ILE A 869 -21.05 55.01 -38.35
CA ILE A 869 -21.29 53.60 -38.02
C ILE A 869 -20.91 53.35 -36.55
N GLY A 870 -19.76 53.82 -36.08
CA GLY A 870 -19.35 53.72 -34.68
C GLY A 870 -20.38 54.34 -33.72
N GLU A 871 -20.96 55.49 -34.07
CA GLU A 871 -22.08 56.09 -33.33
C GLU A 871 -23.34 55.21 -33.34
N THR A 872 -23.68 54.58 -34.47
CA THR A 872 -24.81 53.65 -34.54
C THR A 872 -24.57 52.41 -33.66
N LEU A 873 -23.33 51.90 -33.60
CA LEU A 873 -22.94 50.72 -32.82
C LEU A 873 -22.97 50.95 -31.31
N SER A 874 -22.90 52.20 -30.85
CA SER A 874 -23.01 52.52 -29.42
C SER A 874 -24.30 51.94 -28.82
N ASN A 875 -24.28 51.57 -27.54
CA ASN A 875 -25.51 51.15 -26.86
C ASN A 875 -26.49 52.34 -26.74
N CYS A 876 -27.77 52.06 -26.48
CA CYS A 876 -28.71 53.12 -26.15
C CYS A 876 -28.37 53.65 -24.76
N SER A 877 -28.18 54.96 -24.64
CA SER A 877 -28.13 55.60 -23.33
C SER A 877 -29.52 55.46 -22.70
N ASN A 878 -29.59 54.85 -21.52
CA ASN A 878 -30.80 54.90 -20.70
C ASN A 878 -31.17 56.34 -20.35
#